data_AF-A0A0M2KKC5-F1
#
_entry.id   AF-A0A0M2KKC5-F1
#
_cell.length_a   1.000
_cell.length_b   1.000
_cell.length_c   1.000
_cell.angle_alpha   90.00
_cell.angle_beta   90.00
_cell.angle_gamma   90.00
#
_symmetry.space_group_name_H-M   'P 1'
#
loop_
_entity.id
_entity.type
_entity.pdbx_description
1 polymer ?
#
loop_
_entity_poly.entity_id
_entity_poly.type
_entity_poly.pdbx_seq_one_letter_code
_entity_poly.pdbx_strand_id
1 'polypeptide(L)'
;MRCPFELDPQIIHHIIYSQAGSIGKAVIELIMNSVDAGAKQVSVEITAEGFVCRDDGRGFASHEDVKRYFGRFGTPHQEGDATYGRFRLGRGQIMAHARTLWRSNLWQMSVDTREMGYHYDLDELTTAVPGCSVRGEWYESLSSQERLSCLQEIRDLVRYTPVIVSLNGAVITRQPALEKWDAEDDEAWYRLREEGAVAIYNQGVLVRHDPGHQWGVGGLIVSKKPLALNVSRTEILRKSCQVWKSIAARFAVMAGAFTNTQGSHRKTESRREKSARQLLAGEGDLQALFNGEEVITLLPGRQHVTLEALLRRCRRVSSAHEQWGFSLARSARDVPRGELIARAGIAPVLHPVTLTRFGCYEEDEFMACLSRIRSNLLAYREGLTRSERWGSGWHADVVLIDFATLSENFIDRTLLVSEKRLDKETRRAWTALRWCLKHYAALCSGAEKTWQAYTHGGTRFQILLGESTTSEAWTDGETYIAFNIDIVRRLKTDPLLTASRLFSLTEHEVAHQGDSLDCGHDEAFYQRFHDISTLYASDRQRYLHVWLMKYTTSLEAEGKRAGRSAWRERYLTERASTGREKKGLPGMISDEGMAKALSEPEEPEDSARLALLNAKLTGADTAAPAEPDWERVVKEGIDRALKQQTEQTQQRQIRESEWEAYMCELDPQEAEMAEAGPPPDDDEMDEMVEEQRARYLTLLPGATAELLTDYVVWYLIHSTTTEEDELDAWARRTWQQKGPYRPAAEAEQLPERWKPLVREGETRWSLERNAAAAGFFDVDDYLQWRQDGGTVA
;
A
#
# COMPACT_ATOMS: atom_id res chain seq x y z
N MET A 1 49.31 -27.86 -16.74
CA MET A 1 48.99 -29.00 -15.86
C MET A 1 47.61 -28.75 -15.28
N ARG A 2 46.69 -29.71 -15.31
CA ARG A 2 45.30 -29.51 -14.85
C ARG A 2 45.19 -30.16 -13.47
N CYS A 3 45.12 -29.34 -12.43
CA CYS A 3 44.98 -29.79 -11.05
C CYS A 3 43.48 -29.91 -10.71
N PRO A 4 43.07 -30.92 -9.92
CA PRO A 4 41.70 -31.02 -9.43
C PRO A 4 41.44 -29.98 -8.33
N PHE A 5 40.16 -29.61 -8.16
CA PHE A 5 39.72 -28.90 -6.97
C PHE A 5 39.57 -29.88 -5.79
N GLU A 6 39.82 -29.41 -4.57
CA GLU A 6 39.66 -30.15 -3.32
C GLU A 6 38.59 -29.47 -2.45
N LEU A 7 37.96 -30.23 -1.55
CA LEU A 7 36.92 -29.73 -0.63
C LEU A 7 37.47 -29.72 0.80
N ASP A 8 37.42 -28.56 1.45
CA ASP A 8 37.78 -28.43 2.87
C ASP A 8 36.73 -29.09 3.77
N PRO A 9 37.11 -29.86 4.80
CA PRO A 9 36.18 -30.43 5.78
C PRO A 9 35.22 -29.41 6.43
N GLN A 10 35.62 -28.14 6.55
CA GLN A 10 34.77 -27.05 7.05
C GLN A 10 33.54 -26.79 6.17
N ILE A 11 33.49 -27.29 4.93
CA ILE A 11 32.28 -27.20 4.09
C ILE A 11 31.05 -27.82 4.78
N ILE A 12 31.25 -28.81 5.67
CA ILE A 12 30.16 -29.42 6.46
C ILE A 12 29.52 -28.37 7.38
N HIS A 13 30.32 -27.49 7.98
CA HIS A 13 29.84 -26.37 8.79
C HIS A 13 28.89 -25.49 7.98
N HIS A 14 29.34 -25.03 6.80
CA HIS A 14 28.55 -24.16 5.94
C HIS A 14 27.27 -24.83 5.41
N ILE A 15 27.30 -26.13 5.16
CA ILE A 15 26.11 -26.89 4.78
C ILE A 15 25.10 -26.97 5.93
N ILE A 16 25.57 -27.06 7.17
CA ILE A 16 24.70 -27.15 8.36
C ILE A 16 24.17 -25.76 8.73
N TYR A 17 25.05 -24.78 8.95
CA TYR A 17 24.69 -23.48 9.52
C TYR A 17 24.41 -22.42 8.46
N SER A 18 25.20 -22.33 7.39
CA SER A 18 25.01 -21.28 6.36
C SER A 18 23.86 -21.59 5.38
N GLN A 19 23.42 -22.85 5.29
CA GLN A 19 22.21 -23.23 4.54
C GLN A 19 20.97 -23.40 5.42
N ALA A 20 21.10 -23.35 6.75
CA ALA A 20 19.96 -23.38 7.65
C ALA A 20 19.20 -22.05 7.55
N GLY A 21 18.00 -22.10 6.95
CA GLY A 21 17.09 -20.97 6.91
C GLY A 21 16.30 -20.86 8.21
N SER A 22 14.98 -20.74 8.10
CA SER A 22 14.07 -20.81 9.24
C SER A 22 13.94 -22.24 9.79
N ILE A 23 13.49 -22.37 11.04
CA ILE A 23 13.10 -23.65 11.63
C ILE A 23 12.03 -24.34 10.79
N GLY A 24 11.09 -23.58 10.21
CA GLY A 24 10.08 -24.13 9.31
C GLY A 24 10.72 -24.84 8.12
N LYS A 25 11.66 -24.19 7.44
CA LYS A 25 12.44 -24.80 6.33
C LYS A 25 13.21 -26.04 6.76
N ALA A 26 13.88 -26.00 7.92
CA ALA A 26 14.60 -27.15 8.45
C ALA A 26 13.69 -28.35 8.74
N VAL A 27 12.48 -28.12 9.29
CA VAL A 27 11.47 -29.17 9.52
C VAL A 27 10.96 -29.75 8.20
N ILE A 28 10.83 -28.95 7.15
CA ILE A 28 10.36 -29.44 5.84
C ILE A 28 11.37 -30.33 5.16
N GLU A 29 12.67 -30.11 5.39
CA GLU A 29 13.69 -31.08 4.96
C GLU A 29 13.46 -32.46 5.60
N LEU A 30 12.99 -32.54 6.86
CA LEU A 30 12.60 -33.80 7.47
C LEU A 30 11.39 -34.42 6.75
N ILE A 31 10.35 -33.62 6.52
CA ILE A 31 9.13 -34.08 5.84
C ILE A 31 9.43 -34.57 4.42
N MET A 32 10.27 -33.85 3.66
CA MET A 32 10.69 -34.27 2.32
C MET A 32 11.50 -35.56 2.34
N ASN A 33 12.39 -35.74 3.33
CA ASN A 33 13.09 -37.00 3.53
C ASN A 33 12.12 -38.15 3.84
N SER A 34 11.05 -37.91 4.60
CA SER A 34 9.99 -38.89 4.84
C SER A 34 9.25 -39.27 3.55
N VAL A 35 8.99 -38.30 2.65
CA VAL A 35 8.42 -38.62 1.32
C VAL A 35 9.37 -39.50 0.52
N ASP A 36 10.66 -39.18 0.49
CA ASP A 36 11.68 -39.98 -0.20
C ASP A 36 11.86 -41.38 0.42
N ALA A 37 11.55 -41.53 1.71
CA ALA A 37 11.51 -42.81 2.41
C ALA A 37 10.23 -43.64 2.11
N GLY A 38 9.29 -43.10 1.33
CA GLY A 38 8.03 -43.75 0.97
C GLY A 38 6.96 -43.68 2.05
N ALA A 39 7.05 -42.72 2.98
CA ALA A 39 6.03 -42.50 4.01
C ALA A 39 4.68 -42.13 3.37
N LYS A 40 3.59 -42.51 4.04
CA LYS A 40 2.21 -42.07 3.72
C LYS A 40 1.74 -41.00 4.69
N GLN A 41 2.25 -41.02 5.93
CA GLN A 41 1.88 -40.09 6.99
C GLN A 41 3.12 -39.57 7.71
N VAL A 42 3.09 -38.28 8.05
CA VAL A 42 4.12 -37.62 8.86
C VAL A 42 3.43 -36.83 9.97
N SER A 43 3.83 -37.06 11.22
CA SER A 43 3.37 -36.29 12.36
C SER A 43 4.47 -35.38 12.88
N VAL A 44 4.17 -34.10 12.99
CA VAL A 44 5.08 -33.08 13.53
C VAL A 44 4.43 -32.44 14.77
N GLU A 45 5.16 -32.44 15.87
CA GLU A 45 4.81 -31.75 17.11
C GLU A 45 5.87 -30.67 17.38
N ILE A 46 5.45 -29.44 17.63
CA ILE A 46 6.34 -28.31 17.95
C ILE A 46 5.88 -27.64 19.25
N THR A 47 6.82 -27.54 20.18
CA THR A 47 6.71 -26.92 21.50
C THR A 47 7.67 -25.74 21.61
N ALA A 48 7.67 -25.04 22.74
CA ALA A 48 8.62 -23.94 22.96
C ALA A 48 10.06 -24.45 23.16
N GLU A 49 10.21 -25.70 23.61
CA GLU A 49 11.48 -26.31 24.01
C GLU A 49 12.05 -27.28 22.97
N GLY A 50 11.21 -27.79 22.06
CA GLY A 50 11.66 -28.73 21.03
C GLY A 50 10.59 -29.14 20.03
N PHE A 51 10.92 -30.19 19.27
CA PHE A 51 10.02 -30.81 18.31
C PHE A 51 10.13 -32.34 18.29
N VAL A 52 9.11 -32.95 17.70
CA VAL A 52 9.13 -34.35 17.30
C VAL A 52 8.56 -34.47 15.88
N CYS A 53 9.31 -35.09 14.97
CA CYS A 53 8.86 -35.46 13.63
C CYS A 53 8.88 -37.00 13.52
N ARG A 54 7.77 -37.62 13.15
CA ARG A 54 7.67 -39.08 12.96
C ARG A 54 7.06 -39.41 11.61
N ASP A 55 7.57 -40.42 10.94
CA ASP A 55 7.01 -40.96 9.70
C ASP A 55 6.85 -42.48 9.73
N ASP A 56 6.04 -42.99 8.80
CA ASP A 56 5.80 -44.42 8.57
C ASP A 56 6.57 -44.97 7.35
N GLY A 57 7.68 -44.33 6.99
CA GLY A 57 8.52 -44.73 5.86
C GLY A 57 9.34 -45.99 6.11
N ARG A 58 10.28 -46.29 5.20
CA ARG A 58 11.14 -47.50 5.29
C ARG A 58 12.21 -47.45 6.38
N GLY A 59 12.60 -46.25 6.82
CA GLY A 59 13.68 -46.05 7.77
C GLY A 59 15.08 -46.44 7.26
N PHE A 60 16.06 -46.47 8.15
CA PHE A 60 17.42 -46.96 7.88
C PHE A 60 17.47 -48.48 8.06
N ALA A 61 17.76 -49.23 7.00
CA ALA A 61 17.64 -50.69 7.03
C ALA A 61 18.86 -51.37 7.69
N SER A 62 20.06 -50.80 7.53
CA SER A 62 21.31 -51.38 8.03
C SER A 62 22.28 -50.35 8.62
N HIS A 63 23.24 -50.82 9.41
CA HIS A 63 24.34 -50.01 9.91
C HIS A 63 25.16 -49.36 8.77
N GLU A 64 25.32 -50.05 7.64
CA GLU A 64 25.98 -49.46 6.47
C GLU A 64 25.16 -48.31 5.86
N ASP A 65 23.83 -48.42 5.83
CA ASP A 65 22.96 -47.34 5.35
C ASP A 65 23.10 -46.10 6.23
N VAL A 66 23.18 -46.27 7.55
CA VAL A 66 23.42 -45.16 8.48
C VAL A 66 24.76 -44.50 8.14
N LYS A 67 25.85 -45.26 8.06
CA LYS A 67 27.18 -44.67 7.75
C LYS A 67 27.22 -44.00 6.38
N ARG A 68 26.58 -44.58 5.38
CA ARG A 68 26.64 -44.11 3.99
C ARG A 68 25.72 -42.91 3.72
N TYR A 69 24.57 -42.85 4.39
CA TYR A 69 23.50 -41.91 4.07
C TYR A 69 23.22 -40.91 5.18
N PHE A 70 23.40 -41.28 6.44
CA PHE A 70 23.34 -40.36 7.57
C PHE A 70 24.72 -39.76 7.88
N GLY A 71 25.75 -40.60 8.00
CA GLY A 71 27.11 -40.18 8.37
C GLY A 71 27.90 -39.45 7.30
N ARG A 72 27.47 -39.50 6.03
CA ARG A 72 28.14 -38.83 4.90
C ARG A 72 27.24 -37.79 4.25
N PHE A 73 27.68 -36.54 4.26
CA PHE A 73 27.04 -35.45 3.51
C PHE A 73 27.45 -35.52 2.04
N GLY A 74 26.53 -35.20 1.14
CA GLY A 74 26.83 -35.06 -0.29
C GLY A 74 26.76 -36.35 -1.10
N THR A 75 26.42 -37.51 -0.49
CA THR A 75 26.21 -38.75 -1.25
C THR A 75 25.00 -38.58 -2.17
N PRO A 76 25.17 -38.60 -3.51
CA PRO A 76 24.06 -38.37 -4.42
C PRO A 76 23.09 -39.55 -4.42
N HIS A 77 21.83 -39.22 -4.69
CA HIS A 77 20.78 -40.16 -5.00
C HIS A 77 21.00 -40.82 -6.37
N GLN A 78 20.57 -42.07 -6.54
CA GLN A 78 20.47 -42.70 -7.86
C GLN A 78 19.23 -42.18 -8.59
N GLU A 79 19.27 -42.10 -9.92
CA GLU A 79 18.12 -41.61 -10.68
C GLU A 79 16.88 -42.48 -10.40
N GLY A 80 15.80 -41.84 -9.90
CA GLY A 80 14.55 -42.50 -9.56
C GLY A 80 14.42 -43.02 -8.12
N ASP A 81 15.43 -42.87 -7.26
CA ASP A 81 15.39 -43.36 -5.86
C ASP A 81 14.84 -42.34 -4.84
N ALA A 82 14.57 -41.10 -5.27
CA ALA A 82 14.02 -40.00 -4.47
C ALA A 82 13.22 -39.00 -5.32
N THR A 83 12.25 -38.35 -4.69
CA THR A 83 11.41 -37.30 -5.27
C THR A 83 12.05 -35.92 -5.08
N TYR A 84 12.56 -35.63 -3.86
CA TYR A 84 13.12 -34.32 -3.53
C TYR A 84 14.65 -34.36 -3.35
N GLY A 85 15.17 -35.40 -2.68
CA GLY A 85 16.58 -35.58 -2.38
C GLY A 85 17.45 -35.73 -3.62
N ARG A 86 18.44 -34.85 -3.79
CA ARG A 86 19.46 -34.98 -4.85
C ARG A 86 20.87 -35.21 -4.29
N PHE A 87 21.24 -34.44 -3.27
CA PHE A 87 22.60 -34.45 -2.69
C PHE A 87 22.65 -34.91 -1.22
N ARG A 88 21.51 -35.30 -0.62
CA ARG A 88 21.41 -35.74 0.79
C ARG A 88 22.10 -34.76 1.75
N LEU A 89 21.77 -33.48 1.67
CA LEU A 89 22.33 -32.43 2.52
C LEU A 89 21.32 -31.88 3.54
N GLY A 90 20.03 -31.83 3.19
CA GLY A 90 19.00 -31.10 3.92
C GLY A 90 18.81 -31.49 5.39
N ARG A 91 19.12 -32.75 5.77
CA ARG A 91 19.06 -33.18 7.18
C ARG A 91 19.97 -32.37 8.11
N GLY A 92 21.03 -31.76 7.59
CA GLY A 92 21.93 -30.93 8.38
C GLY A 92 21.27 -29.66 8.90
N GLN A 93 20.28 -29.12 8.19
CA GLN A 93 19.67 -27.84 8.55
C GLN A 93 19.01 -27.88 9.93
N ILE A 94 18.37 -28.99 10.30
CA ILE A 94 17.74 -29.10 11.63
C ILE A 94 18.78 -29.17 12.76
N MET A 95 19.99 -29.66 12.47
CA MET A 95 21.08 -29.78 13.44
C MET A 95 21.63 -28.41 13.84
N ALA A 96 21.45 -27.38 13.01
CA ALA A 96 21.82 -26.00 13.34
C ALA A 96 20.91 -25.39 14.42
N HIS A 97 19.65 -25.85 14.52
CA HIS A 97 18.65 -25.28 15.43
C HIS A 97 18.42 -26.13 16.69
N ALA A 98 18.78 -27.41 16.66
CA ALA A 98 18.50 -28.33 17.75
C ALA A 98 19.60 -29.38 17.91
N ARG A 99 19.79 -29.83 19.16
CA ARG A 99 20.35 -31.15 19.42
C ARG A 99 19.30 -32.20 19.06
N THR A 100 19.68 -33.21 18.28
CA THR A 100 18.73 -34.14 17.67
C THR A 100 19.02 -35.60 18.02
N LEU A 101 17.94 -36.35 18.23
CA LEU A 101 17.90 -37.78 18.43
C LEU A 101 17.07 -38.41 17.33
N TRP A 102 17.72 -39.23 16.50
CA TRP A 102 17.11 -39.93 15.38
C TRP A 102 16.95 -41.39 15.76
N ARG A 103 15.76 -41.95 15.58
CA ARG A 103 15.48 -43.38 15.81
C ARG A 103 14.81 -43.97 14.61
N SER A 104 15.36 -45.06 14.09
CA SER A 104 14.82 -45.72 12.90
C SER A 104 15.27 -47.17 12.85
N ASN A 105 14.30 -48.07 12.75
CA ASN A 105 14.47 -49.51 12.92
C ASN A 105 15.32 -49.79 14.18
N LEU A 106 16.44 -50.49 14.05
CA LEU A 106 17.32 -50.84 15.16
C LEU A 106 18.40 -49.79 15.43
N TRP A 107 18.32 -48.59 14.86
CA TRP A 107 19.40 -47.60 14.94
C TRP A 107 18.96 -46.33 15.66
N GLN A 108 19.85 -45.82 16.50
CA GLN A 108 19.72 -44.52 17.13
C GLN A 108 20.95 -43.67 16.81
N MET A 109 20.73 -42.44 16.33
CA MET A 109 21.80 -41.46 16.11
C MET A 109 21.56 -40.23 16.97
N SER A 110 22.53 -39.86 17.79
CA SER A 110 22.51 -38.64 18.60
C SER A 110 23.48 -37.62 18.01
N VAL A 111 23.00 -36.38 17.83
CA VAL A 111 23.79 -35.29 17.23
C VAL A 111 23.59 -34.00 18.03
N ASP A 112 24.68 -33.45 18.55
CA ASP A 112 24.75 -32.09 19.07
C ASP A 112 25.96 -31.40 18.44
N THR A 113 25.73 -30.53 17.48
CA THR A 113 26.81 -29.90 16.72
C THR A 113 27.58 -28.84 17.53
N ARG A 114 27.03 -28.36 18.64
CA ARG A 114 27.69 -27.41 19.54
C ARG A 114 28.63 -28.13 20.51
N GLU A 115 28.27 -29.33 20.96
CA GLU A 115 29.11 -30.12 21.87
C GLU A 115 30.01 -31.14 21.16
N MET A 116 29.53 -31.82 20.12
CA MET A 116 30.23 -32.92 19.43
C MET A 116 30.97 -32.47 18.16
N GLY A 117 30.81 -31.22 17.75
CA GLY A 117 31.27 -30.74 16.43
C GLY A 117 30.54 -31.48 15.29
N TYR A 118 31.27 -31.98 14.30
CA TYR A 118 30.68 -32.72 13.15
C TYR A 118 30.66 -34.25 13.35
N HIS A 119 30.58 -34.69 14.60
CA HIS A 119 30.47 -36.11 14.98
C HIS A 119 29.04 -36.46 15.41
N TYR A 120 28.75 -37.76 15.47
CA TYR A 120 27.49 -38.30 15.97
C TYR A 120 27.74 -39.63 16.66
N ASP A 121 26.94 -39.93 17.68
CA ASP A 121 26.92 -41.25 18.30
C ASP A 121 25.92 -42.15 17.56
N LEU A 122 26.26 -43.44 17.42
CA LEU A 122 25.44 -44.46 16.80
C LEU A 122 25.28 -45.67 17.73
N ASP A 123 24.06 -45.87 18.21
CA ASP A 123 23.69 -47.01 19.06
C ASP A 123 22.76 -47.98 18.31
N GLU A 124 22.87 -49.27 18.66
CA GLU A 124 21.89 -50.29 18.26
C GLU A 124 20.80 -50.44 19.33
N LEU A 125 19.55 -50.33 18.91
CA LEU A 125 18.36 -50.45 19.76
C LEU A 125 17.98 -51.91 19.95
N THR A 126 17.47 -52.25 21.13
CA THR A 126 16.95 -53.59 21.43
C THR A 126 15.60 -53.86 20.78
N THR A 127 14.83 -52.81 20.45
CA THR A 127 13.51 -52.90 19.81
C THR A 127 13.47 -51.99 18.60
N ALA A 128 13.05 -52.54 17.46
CA ALA A 128 12.96 -51.79 16.22
C ALA A 128 11.84 -50.72 16.29
N VAL A 129 12.17 -49.49 15.87
CA VAL A 129 11.21 -48.38 15.71
C VAL A 129 10.83 -48.28 14.23
N PRO A 130 9.59 -48.61 13.82
CA PRO A 130 9.20 -48.51 12.40
C PRO A 130 9.28 -47.07 11.90
N GLY A 131 9.67 -46.88 10.64
CA GLY A 131 9.86 -45.56 10.04
C GLY A 131 11.05 -44.81 10.62
N CYS A 132 10.90 -43.50 10.77
CA CYS A 132 11.89 -42.63 11.40
C CYS A 132 11.21 -41.69 12.40
N SER A 133 11.80 -41.55 13.58
CA SER A 133 11.41 -40.57 14.60
C SER A 133 12.60 -39.66 14.90
N VAL A 134 12.44 -38.38 14.62
CA VAL A 134 13.41 -37.33 14.93
C VAL A 134 12.84 -36.51 16.07
N ARG A 135 13.51 -36.53 17.22
CA ARG A 135 13.23 -35.62 18.32
C ARG A 135 14.36 -34.61 18.38
N GLY A 136 14.04 -33.34 18.58
CA GLY A 136 15.05 -32.34 18.86
C GLY A 136 14.65 -31.41 19.99
N GLU A 137 15.66 -30.92 20.69
CA GLU A 137 15.53 -29.89 21.72
C GLU A 137 16.23 -28.65 21.17
N TRP A 138 15.50 -27.53 21.14
CA TRP A 138 15.99 -26.31 20.55
C TRP A 138 17.18 -25.78 21.36
N TYR A 139 18.22 -25.30 20.68
CA TYR A 139 19.29 -24.59 21.39
C TYR A 139 18.77 -23.31 22.03
N GLU A 140 17.78 -22.68 21.40
CA GLU A 140 17.09 -21.48 21.88
C GLU A 140 15.59 -21.74 21.92
N SER A 141 14.97 -21.51 23.07
CA SER A 141 13.52 -21.73 23.22
C SER A 141 12.73 -20.72 22.41
N LEU A 142 11.68 -21.20 21.75
CA LEU A 142 10.81 -20.36 20.92
C LEU A 142 9.86 -19.54 21.79
N SER A 143 9.82 -18.23 21.55
CA SER A 143 8.74 -17.39 22.05
C SER A 143 7.38 -17.81 21.43
N SER A 144 6.29 -17.32 22.02
CA SER A 144 4.95 -17.60 21.50
C SER A 144 4.76 -17.09 20.06
N GLN A 145 5.39 -15.96 19.71
CA GLN A 145 5.32 -15.37 18.38
C GLN A 145 6.13 -16.17 17.35
N GLU A 146 7.37 -16.55 17.68
CA GLU A 146 8.21 -17.37 16.80
C GLU A 146 7.59 -18.74 16.55
N ARG A 147 7.05 -19.36 17.61
CA ARG A 147 6.32 -20.62 17.50
C ARG A 147 5.12 -20.49 16.57
N LEU A 148 4.30 -19.44 16.72
CA LEU A 148 3.14 -19.23 15.84
C LEU A 148 3.58 -19.03 14.38
N SER A 149 4.62 -18.22 14.15
CA SER A 149 5.20 -17.99 12.82
C SER A 149 5.68 -19.28 12.18
N CYS A 150 6.46 -20.09 12.92
CA CYS A 150 6.95 -21.39 12.48
C CYS A 150 5.81 -22.36 12.09
N LEU A 151 4.74 -22.42 12.90
CA LEU A 151 3.59 -23.26 12.60
C LEU A 151 2.86 -22.84 11.33
N GLN A 152 2.70 -21.53 11.10
CA GLN A 152 2.09 -20.99 9.88
C GLN A 152 2.97 -21.26 8.66
N GLU A 153 4.27 -21.05 8.80
CA GLU A 153 5.26 -21.28 7.75
C GLU A 153 5.24 -22.75 7.28
N ILE A 154 5.28 -23.71 8.22
CA ILE A 154 5.20 -25.15 7.91
C ILE A 154 3.90 -25.46 7.17
N ARG A 155 2.76 -24.94 7.66
CA ARG A 155 1.45 -25.15 7.05
C ARG A 155 1.40 -24.70 5.60
N ASP A 156 1.96 -23.53 5.29
CA ASP A 156 1.96 -22.99 3.94
C ASP A 156 2.93 -23.75 3.03
N LEU A 157 4.07 -24.14 3.58
CA LEU A 157 5.13 -24.81 2.83
C LEU A 157 4.77 -26.23 2.40
N VAL A 158 4.03 -26.99 3.22
CA VAL A 158 3.68 -28.40 2.92
C VAL A 158 2.25 -28.59 2.42
N ARG A 159 1.50 -27.51 2.21
CA ARG A 159 0.06 -27.53 1.94
C ARG A 159 -0.39 -28.58 0.91
N TYR A 160 0.41 -28.84 -0.11
CA TYR A 160 0.07 -29.71 -1.24
C TYR A 160 0.99 -30.93 -1.37
N THR A 161 1.76 -31.27 -0.33
CA THR A 161 2.63 -32.46 -0.36
C THR A 161 1.82 -33.74 -0.56
N PRO A 162 2.40 -34.78 -1.19
CA PRO A 162 1.70 -36.02 -1.47
C PRO A 162 1.42 -36.85 -0.20
N VAL A 163 2.15 -36.61 0.88
CA VAL A 163 1.99 -37.29 2.17
C VAL A 163 1.02 -36.53 3.07
N ILE A 164 0.34 -37.25 3.96
CA ILE A 164 -0.53 -36.60 4.96
C ILE A 164 0.35 -36.08 6.08
N VAL A 165 0.43 -34.76 6.26
CA VAL A 165 1.16 -34.15 7.38
C VAL A 165 0.18 -33.65 8.43
N SER A 166 0.35 -34.11 9.67
CA SER A 166 -0.33 -33.55 10.85
C SER A 166 0.64 -32.70 11.67
N LEU A 167 0.26 -31.47 11.99
CA LEU A 167 1.03 -30.54 12.82
C LEU A 167 0.27 -30.27 14.12
N ASN A 168 0.87 -30.60 15.27
CA ASN A 168 0.23 -30.52 16.60
C ASN A 168 -1.17 -31.17 16.63
N GLY A 169 -1.31 -32.34 15.98
CA GLY A 169 -2.56 -33.10 15.89
C GLY A 169 -3.54 -32.65 14.79
N ALA A 170 -3.29 -31.53 14.12
CA ALA A 170 -4.15 -31.05 13.03
C ALA A 170 -3.57 -31.40 11.65
N VAL A 171 -4.37 -32.02 10.76
CA VAL A 171 -3.95 -32.27 9.37
C VAL A 171 -3.83 -30.94 8.61
N ILE A 172 -2.66 -30.67 8.03
CA ILE A 172 -2.34 -29.41 7.34
C ILE A 172 -2.21 -29.56 5.82
N THR A 173 -2.14 -30.78 5.30
CA THR A 173 -2.03 -31.03 3.86
C THR A 173 -3.39 -31.16 3.20
N ARG A 174 -3.40 -30.93 1.89
CA ARG A 174 -4.56 -31.07 1.00
C ARG A 174 -4.14 -31.79 -0.26
N GLN A 175 -5.01 -32.65 -0.78
CA GLN A 175 -4.75 -33.33 -2.04
C GLN A 175 -5.04 -32.37 -3.21
N PRO A 176 -4.04 -32.03 -4.05
CA PRO A 176 -4.26 -31.13 -5.19
C PRO A 176 -5.37 -31.62 -6.12
N ALA A 177 -5.46 -32.93 -6.38
CA ALA A 177 -6.49 -33.49 -7.27
C ALA A 177 -7.94 -33.30 -6.78
N LEU A 178 -8.16 -33.00 -5.50
CA LEU A 178 -9.50 -32.75 -4.92
C LEU A 178 -9.84 -31.26 -4.81
N GLU A 179 -8.87 -30.39 -5.13
CA GLU A 179 -9.05 -28.94 -5.09
C GLU A 179 -9.66 -28.42 -6.39
N LYS A 180 -10.30 -27.24 -6.31
CA LYS A 180 -10.86 -26.58 -7.49
C LYS A 180 -9.78 -25.78 -8.22
N TRP A 181 -9.51 -26.10 -9.48
CA TRP A 181 -8.51 -25.41 -10.30
C TRP A 181 -9.16 -24.69 -11.47
N ASP A 182 -8.52 -23.62 -11.95
CA ASP A 182 -8.97 -22.90 -13.14
C ASP A 182 -8.46 -23.58 -14.41
N ALA A 183 -7.31 -24.23 -14.34
CA ALA A 183 -6.81 -25.13 -15.36
C ALA A 183 -5.89 -26.21 -14.77
N GLU A 184 -5.68 -27.26 -15.56
CA GLU A 184 -4.79 -28.37 -15.26
C GLU A 184 -4.21 -28.89 -16.58
N ASP A 185 -2.93 -29.26 -16.59
CA ASP A 185 -2.27 -29.97 -17.68
C ASP A 185 -1.33 -31.06 -17.13
N ASP A 186 -0.52 -31.67 -18.00
CA ASP A 186 0.41 -32.73 -17.59
C ASP A 186 1.53 -32.26 -16.66
N GLU A 187 1.75 -30.95 -16.53
CA GLU A 187 2.88 -30.37 -15.80
C GLU A 187 2.47 -29.70 -14.50
N ALA A 188 1.27 -29.12 -14.42
CA ALA A 188 0.83 -28.41 -13.22
C ALA A 188 -0.70 -28.26 -13.10
N TRP A 189 -1.11 -27.89 -11.88
CA TRP A 189 -2.41 -27.30 -11.58
C TRP A 189 -2.28 -25.79 -11.44
N TYR A 190 -3.25 -25.04 -11.95
CA TYR A 190 -3.23 -23.59 -12.01
C TYR A 190 -4.48 -22.97 -11.40
N ARG A 191 -4.30 -21.93 -10.58
CA ARG A 191 -5.37 -21.09 -10.07
C ARG A 191 -4.98 -19.62 -10.20
N LEU A 192 -5.88 -18.80 -10.72
CA LEU A 192 -5.71 -17.36 -10.88
C LEU A 192 -6.44 -16.61 -9.77
N ARG A 193 -5.92 -15.43 -9.42
CA ARG A 193 -6.56 -14.47 -8.52
C ARG A 193 -6.43 -13.07 -9.10
N GLU A 194 -7.39 -12.21 -8.80
CA GLU A 194 -7.38 -10.82 -9.26
C GLU A 194 -6.16 -10.06 -8.72
N GLU A 195 -5.84 -10.21 -7.43
CA GLU A 195 -4.71 -9.55 -6.78
C GLU A 195 -3.85 -10.52 -5.97
N GLY A 196 -2.67 -10.05 -5.56
CA GLY A 196 -1.73 -10.74 -4.71
C GLY A 196 -0.58 -11.42 -5.46
N ALA A 197 0.28 -12.11 -4.71
CA ALA A 197 1.40 -12.86 -5.29
C ALA A 197 0.93 -14.19 -5.92
N VAL A 198 1.76 -14.74 -6.80
CA VAL A 198 1.62 -16.10 -7.34
C VAL A 198 2.47 -17.05 -6.51
N ALA A 199 1.83 -17.93 -5.74
CA ALA A 199 2.53 -18.96 -4.98
C ALA A 199 2.90 -20.16 -5.87
N ILE A 200 4.17 -20.58 -5.85
CA ILE A 200 4.69 -21.64 -6.72
C ILE A 200 5.16 -22.82 -5.88
N TYR A 201 4.50 -23.97 -6.08
CA TYR A 201 4.81 -25.23 -5.42
C TYR A 201 5.52 -26.19 -6.38
N ASN A 202 6.64 -26.76 -5.96
CA ASN A 202 7.32 -27.85 -6.65
C ASN A 202 6.86 -29.18 -6.07
N GLN A 203 6.07 -29.94 -6.83
CA GLN A 203 5.53 -31.23 -6.40
C GLN A 203 4.88 -31.16 -5.01
N GLY A 204 4.15 -30.09 -4.74
CA GLY A 204 3.41 -29.90 -3.50
C GLY A 204 4.12 -29.14 -2.38
N VAL A 205 5.43 -28.88 -2.51
CA VAL A 205 6.20 -28.06 -1.55
C VAL A 205 6.35 -26.64 -2.09
N LEU A 206 5.99 -25.63 -1.29
CA LEU A 206 6.12 -24.22 -1.70
C LEU A 206 7.60 -23.84 -1.82
N VAL A 207 7.95 -23.30 -2.99
CA VAL A 207 9.31 -22.84 -3.28
C VAL A 207 9.42 -21.34 -3.03
N ARG A 208 8.56 -20.56 -3.70
CA ARG A 208 8.61 -19.10 -3.68
C ARG A 208 7.27 -18.46 -4.05
N HIS A 209 7.21 -17.15 -3.83
CA HIS A 209 6.15 -16.28 -4.33
C HIS A 209 6.72 -15.38 -5.44
N ASP A 210 6.03 -15.34 -6.59
CA ASP A 210 6.28 -14.34 -7.61
C ASP A 210 5.35 -13.15 -7.36
N PRO A 211 5.86 -11.91 -7.35
CA PRO A 211 5.01 -10.75 -7.15
C PRO A 211 3.98 -10.62 -8.28
N GLY A 212 2.78 -10.11 -7.95
CA GLY A 212 1.65 -10.06 -8.86
C GLY A 212 1.96 -9.32 -10.17
N HIS A 213 2.77 -8.26 -10.13
CA HIS A 213 3.17 -7.49 -11.31
C HIS A 213 3.96 -8.30 -12.36
N GLN A 214 4.60 -9.41 -11.97
CA GLN A 214 5.31 -10.26 -12.94
C GLN A 214 4.32 -10.90 -13.92
N TRP A 215 3.12 -11.22 -13.44
CA TRP A 215 2.09 -11.90 -14.20
C TRP A 215 0.94 -10.98 -14.61
N GLY A 216 0.73 -9.89 -13.85
CA GLY A 216 -0.39 -8.97 -13.95
C GLY A 216 -1.61 -9.42 -13.13
N VAL A 217 -1.46 -10.49 -12.36
CA VAL A 217 -2.49 -11.20 -11.59
C VAL A 217 -1.83 -11.92 -10.40
N GLY A 218 -2.60 -12.24 -9.37
CA GLY A 218 -2.21 -13.20 -8.34
C GLY A 218 -2.53 -14.63 -8.75
N GLY A 219 -2.13 -15.60 -7.93
CA GLY A 219 -2.46 -16.99 -8.24
C GLY A 219 -1.71 -18.06 -7.45
N LEU A 220 -1.82 -19.27 -7.96
CA LEU A 220 -1.19 -20.46 -7.41
C LEU A 220 -0.85 -21.44 -8.53
N ILE A 221 0.37 -21.95 -8.49
CA ILE A 221 0.89 -22.96 -9.42
C ILE A 221 1.39 -24.13 -8.59
N VAL A 222 0.90 -25.33 -8.85
CA VAL A 222 1.42 -26.55 -8.22
C VAL A 222 1.94 -27.47 -9.32
N SER A 223 3.27 -27.66 -9.38
CA SER A 223 3.85 -28.56 -10.37
C SER A 223 3.57 -30.02 -10.01
N LYS A 224 3.31 -30.82 -11.05
CA LYS A 224 3.24 -32.29 -11.02
C LYS A 224 4.61 -32.92 -11.25
N LYS A 225 5.45 -32.22 -12.04
CA LYS A 225 6.81 -32.63 -12.39
C LYS A 225 7.85 -31.84 -11.57
N PRO A 226 9.04 -32.41 -11.33
CA PRO A 226 10.10 -31.75 -10.59
C PRO A 226 10.61 -30.51 -11.33
N LEU A 227 10.68 -29.39 -10.61
CA LEU A 227 11.33 -28.17 -11.06
C LEU A 227 12.84 -28.25 -10.78
N ALA A 228 13.65 -27.66 -11.66
CA ALA A 228 15.08 -27.50 -11.40
C ALA A 228 15.27 -26.30 -10.48
N LEU A 229 15.73 -26.57 -9.25
CA LEU A 229 15.93 -25.58 -8.20
C LEU A 229 17.42 -25.35 -7.90
N ASN A 230 17.75 -24.25 -7.24
CA ASN A 230 19.05 -24.04 -6.62
C ASN A 230 19.28 -25.02 -5.44
N VAL A 231 20.51 -25.05 -4.89
CA VAL A 231 20.88 -25.98 -3.81
C VAL A 231 20.01 -25.81 -2.57
N SER A 232 19.66 -24.56 -2.21
CA SER A 232 18.80 -24.25 -1.06
C SER A 232 17.30 -24.38 -1.33
N ARG A 233 16.89 -24.76 -2.55
CA ARG A 233 15.48 -25.00 -2.95
C ARG A 233 14.54 -23.81 -2.71
N THR A 234 15.08 -22.60 -2.70
CA THR A 234 14.31 -21.35 -2.60
C THR A 234 14.07 -20.73 -3.98
N GLU A 235 14.86 -21.11 -4.97
CA GLU A 235 14.85 -20.48 -6.28
C GLU A 235 14.75 -21.48 -7.43
N ILE A 236 14.01 -21.08 -8.46
CA ILE A 236 13.84 -21.86 -9.69
C ILE A 236 14.93 -21.45 -10.66
N LEU A 237 15.63 -22.43 -11.25
CA LEU A 237 16.60 -22.20 -12.31
C LEU A 237 15.89 -21.89 -13.63
N ARG A 238 15.24 -20.72 -13.72
CA ARG A 238 14.26 -20.38 -14.76
C ARG A 238 14.80 -20.50 -16.19
N LYS A 239 16.09 -20.20 -16.39
CA LYS A 239 16.74 -20.26 -17.72
C LYS A 239 16.98 -21.69 -18.21
N SER A 240 17.24 -22.65 -17.32
CA SER A 240 17.58 -24.04 -17.67
C SER A 240 16.44 -25.03 -17.41
N CYS A 241 15.48 -24.70 -16.54
CA CYS A 241 14.35 -25.59 -16.23
C CYS A 241 13.31 -25.61 -17.36
N GLN A 242 13.27 -26.70 -18.12
CA GLN A 242 12.31 -26.84 -19.23
C GLN A 242 10.86 -26.97 -18.77
N VAL A 243 10.62 -27.69 -17.66
CA VAL A 243 9.30 -27.81 -17.03
C VAL A 243 8.78 -26.42 -16.63
N TRP A 244 9.63 -25.60 -15.99
CA TRP A 244 9.24 -24.24 -15.63
C TRP A 244 8.91 -23.37 -16.85
N LYS A 245 9.69 -23.45 -17.93
CA LYS A 245 9.41 -22.67 -19.15
C LYS A 245 8.03 -22.96 -19.71
N SER A 246 7.64 -24.23 -19.72
CA SER A 246 6.33 -24.67 -20.20
C SER A 246 5.20 -24.21 -19.27
N ILE A 247 5.33 -24.43 -17.96
CA ILE A 247 4.39 -23.92 -16.93
C ILE A 247 4.24 -22.39 -17.02
N ALA A 248 5.35 -21.66 -17.11
CA ALA A 248 5.36 -20.19 -17.18
C ALA A 248 4.67 -19.68 -18.45
N ALA A 249 4.92 -20.30 -19.60
CA ALA A 249 4.26 -19.95 -20.85
C ALA A 249 2.75 -20.18 -20.77
N ARG A 250 2.33 -21.33 -20.21
CA ARG A 250 0.91 -21.64 -20.01
C ARG A 250 0.24 -20.63 -19.08
N PHE A 251 0.85 -20.35 -17.93
CA PHE A 251 0.29 -19.42 -16.95
C PHE A 251 0.24 -17.97 -17.49
N ALA A 252 1.23 -17.54 -18.28
CA ALA A 252 1.22 -16.23 -18.93
C ALA A 252 0.03 -16.07 -19.90
N VAL A 253 -0.29 -17.10 -20.69
CA VAL A 253 -1.46 -17.10 -21.59
C VAL A 253 -2.76 -17.01 -20.78
N MET A 254 -2.86 -17.78 -19.69
CA MET A 254 -4.03 -17.73 -18.81
C MET A 254 -4.20 -16.36 -18.15
N ALA A 255 -3.13 -15.77 -17.63
CA ALA A 255 -3.13 -14.44 -17.01
C ALA A 255 -3.55 -13.35 -18.02
N GLY A 256 -3.07 -13.42 -19.27
CA GLY A 256 -3.49 -12.51 -20.34
C GLY A 256 -4.98 -12.63 -20.67
N ALA A 257 -5.51 -13.85 -20.78
CA ALA A 257 -6.94 -14.07 -21.01
C ALA A 257 -7.80 -13.57 -19.83
N PHE A 258 -7.36 -13.83 -18.60
CA PHE A 258 -8.05 -13.41 -17.38
C PHE A 258 -8.17 -11.89 -17.28
N THR A 259 -7.07 -11.17 -17.49
CA THR A 259 -7.02 -9.70 -17.47
C THR A 259 -7.86 -9.07 -18.58
N ASN A 260 -7.98 -9.70 -19.74
CA ASN A 260 -8.84 -9.21 -20.82
C ASN A 260 -10.33 -9.41 -20.55
N THR A 261 -10.70 -10.43 -19.75
CA THR A 261 -12.10 -10.77 -19.47
C THR A 261 -12.71 -9.88 -18.38
N GLN A 262 -11.89 -9.30 -17.48
CA GLN A 262 -12.36 -8.44 -16.38
C GLN A 262 -12.87 -7.05 -16.83
N GLY A 263 -12.88 -6.77 -18.14
CA GLY A 263 -13.36 -5.51 -18.71
C GLY A 263 -12.34 -4.38 -18.59
N SER A 264 -12.39 -3.41 -19.50
CA SER A 264 -11.48 -2.24 -19.51
C SER A 264 -11.60 -1.34 -18.28
N HIS A 265 -12.72 -1.44 -17.53
CA HIS A 265 -13.08 -0.53 -16.45
C HIS A 265 -12.52 -0.90 -15.07
N ARG A 266 -11.97 -2.11 -14.89
CA ARG A 266 -11.47 -2.58 -13.58
C ARG A 266 -10.09 -3.22 -13.72
N LYS A 267 -9.08 -2.37 -13.92
CA LYS A 267 -7.67 -2.81 -13.98
C LYS A 267 -7.06 -2.80 -12.57
N THR A 268 -6.56 -3.96 -12.17
CA THR A 268 -5.82 -4.24 -10.93
C THR A 268 -4.48 -3.49 -10.86
N GLU A 269 -3.95 -3.24 -9.67
CA GLU A 269 -2.64 -2.60 -9.52
C GLU A 269 -1.51 -3.48 -10.08
N SER A 270 -1.60 -4.80 -9.90
CA SER A 270 -0.65 -5.77 -10.47
C SER A 270 -0.52 -5.63 -12.00
N ARG A 271 -1.64 -5.46 -12.71
CA ARG A 271 -1.66 -5.20 -14.16
C ARG A 271 -1.02 -3.84 -14.50
N ARG A 272 -1.35 -2.79 -13.75
CA ARG A 272 -0.81 -1.44 -14.01
C ARG A 272 0.71 -1.41 -13.82
N GLU A 273 1.22 -2.03 -12.77
CA GLU A 273 2.65 -2.16 -12.52
C GLU A 273 3.35 -2.99 -13.61
N LYS A 274 2.75 -4.11 -14.04
CA LYS A 274 3.26 -4.90 -15.18
C LYS A 274 3.40 -4.04 -16.44
N SER A 275 2.36 -3.30 -16.79
CA SER A 275 2.35 -2.42 -17.97
C SER A 275 3.38 -1.29 -17.85
N ALA A 276 3.55 -0.70 -16.67
CA ALA A 276 4.58 0.30 -16.40
C ALA A 276 6.00 -0.28 -16.63
N ARG A 277 6.27 -1.49 -16.11
CA ARG A 277 7.55 -2.19 -16.32
C ARG A 277 7.80 -2.54 -17.79
N GLN A 278 6.76 -2.96 -18.53
CA GLN A 278 6.86 -3.23 -19.97
C GLN A 278 7.21 -1.96 -20.78
N LEU A 279 6.60 -0.82 -20.44
CA LEU A 279 6.94 0.48 -21.05
C LEU A 279 8.41 0.85 -20.79
N LEU A 280 8.91 0.63 -19.56
CA LEU A 280 10.31 0.88 -19.19
C LEU A 280 11.29 -0.06 -19.89
N ALA A 281 10.92 -1.34 -20.04
CA ALA A 281 11.74 -2.34 -20.70
C ALA A 281 11.73 -2.20 -22.24
N GLY A 282 10.72 -1.54 -22.80
CA GLY A 282 10.53 -1.47 -24.25
C GLY A 282 9.96 -2.77 -24.83
N GLU A 283 9.24 -3.55 -24.02
CA GLU A 283 8.72 -4.87 -24.38
C GLU A 283 7.22 -4.83 -24.73
N GLY A 284 6.82 -5.59 -25.75
CA GLY A 284 5.42 -5.70 -26.19
C GLY A 284 5.00 -4.60 -27.16
N ASP A 285 3.68 -4.40 -27.30
CA ASP A 285 3.11 -3.32 -28.12
C ASP A 285 3.10 -2.02 -27.32
N LEU A 286 4.18 -1.23 -27.47
CA LEU A 286 4.34 0.03 -26.74
C LEU A 286 3.27 1.06 -27.10
N GLN A 287 2.69 1.01 -28.31
CA GLN A 287 1.64 1.94 -28.70
C GLN A 287 0.32 1.59 -28.01
N ALA A 288 -0.02 0.30 -27.92
CA ALA A 288 -1.18 -0.15 -27.14
C ALA A 288 -1.02 0.14 -25.64
N LEU A 289 0.17 -0.10 -25.07
CA LEU A 289 0.44 0.20 -23.66
C LEU A 289 0.33 1.71 -23.37
N PHE A 290 0.98 2.55 -24.17
CA PHE A 290 1.00 4.00 -23.98
C PHE A 290 -0.38 4.66 -24.10
N ASN A 291 -1.18 4.22 -25.08
CA ASN A 291 -2.51 4.80 -25.35
C ASN A 291 -3.65 4.10 -24.58
N GLY A 292 -3.44 2.87 -24.13
CA GLY A 292 -4.51 2.00 -23.61
C GLY A 292 -4.37 1.57 -22.16
N GLU A 293 -3.17 1.57 -21.57
CA GLU A 293 -2.96 1.14 -20.18
C GLU A 293 -2.85 2.33 -19.22
N GLU A 294 -3.67 2.32 -18.16
CA GLU A 294 -3.81 3.45 -17.24
C GLU A 294 -2.78 3.32 -16.11
N VAL A 295 -1.51 3.57 -16.47
CA VAL A 295 -0.34 3.43 -15.60
C VAL A 295 -0.06 4.66 -14.74
N ILE A 296 -0.81 5.76 -14.91
CA ILE A 296 -0.68 6.99 -14.12
C ILE A 296 -1.91 7.15 -13.23
N THR A 297 -1.72 7.65 -12.01
CA THR A 297 -2.83 8.03 -11.13
C THR A 297 -2.77 9.54 -10.87
N LEU A 298 -3.85 10.26 -11.16
CA LEU A 298 -3.97 11.71 -11.00
C LEU A 298 -4.97 12.09 -9.92
N LEU A 299 -4.70 13.23 -9.27
CA LEU A 299 -5.66 14.00 -8.49
C LEU A 299 -6.45 14.96 -9.41
N PRO A 300 -7.66 15.41 -9.01
CA PRO A 300 -8.39 15.01 -7.81
C PRO A 300 -9.06 13.65 -7.91
N GLY A 301 -9.26 13.02 -6.76
CA GLY A 301 -9.60 11.62 -6.59
C GLY A 301 -8.46 10.69 -6.98
N ARG A 302 -8.74 9.39 -7.01
CA ARG A 302 -7.80 8.36 -7.49
C ARG A 302 -8.06 8.04 -8.96
N GLN A 303 -7.88 9.01 -9.86
CA GLN A 303 -8.16 8.83 -11.29
C GLN A 303 -7.03 8.09 -11.98
N HIS A 304 -7.25 6.84 -12.39
CA HIS A 304 -6.30 6.10 -13.20
C HIS A 304 -6.40 6.54 -14.67
N VAL A 305 -5.30 6.97 -15.26
CA VAL A 305 -5.22 7.50 -16.64
C VAL A 305 -4.02 6.93 -17.39
N THR A 306 -4.09 6.95 -18.72
CA THR A 306 -2.98 6.54 -19.58
C THR A 306 -1.88 7.60 -19.59
N LEU A 307 -0.68 7.23 -20.02
CA LEU A 307 0.41 8.20 -20.24
C LEU A 307 -0.02 9.26 -21.25
N GLU A 308 -0.68 8.88 -22.35
CA GLU A 308 -1.23 9.83 -23.31
C GLU A 308 -2.16 10.86 -22.63
N ALA A 309 -3.05 10.39 -21.74
CA ALA A 309 -4.00 11.26 -21.05
C ALA A 309 -3.29 12.22 -20.08
N LEU A 310 -2.22 11.78 -19.41
CA LEU A 310 -1.35 12.66 -18.63
C LEU A 310 -0.77 13.77 -19.52
N LEU A 311 -0.09 13.41 -20.62
CA LEU A 311 0.56 14.39 -21.50
C LEU A 311 -0.41 15.42 -22.07
N ARG A 312 -1.63 15.00 -22.43
CA ARG A 312 -2.70 15.92 -22.88
C ARG A 312 -3.11 16.93 -21.80
N ARG A 313 -3.04 16.56 -20.52
CA ARG A 313 -3.30 17.46 -19.38
C ARG A 313 -2.10 18.39 -19.14
N CYS A 314 -0.87 17.86 -19.20
CA CYS A 314 0.35 18.66 -19.04
C CYS A 314 0.47 19.77 -20.09
N ARG A 315 0.03 19.52 -21.33
CA ARG A 315 0.00 20.52 -22.41
C ARG A 315 -0.82 21.79 -22.07
N ARG A 316 -1.79 21.69 -21.15
CA ARG A 316 -2.63 22.84 -20.77
C ARG A 316 -1.94 23.79 -19.80
N VAL A 317 -0.89 23.32 -19.13
CA VAL A 317 -0.03 24.13 -18.27
C VAL A 317 1.14 24.61 -19.13
N SER A 318 0.86 25.54 -20.03
CA SER A 318 1.89 26.15 -20.87
C SER A 318 2.31 27.47 -20.23
N SER A 319 3.54 27.53 -19.73
CA SER A 319 4.25 28.81 -19.70
C SER A 319 4.63 29.18 -21.15
N ALA A 320 5.10 30.40 -21.38
CA ALA A 320 5.43 30.94 -22.71
C ALA A 320 6.51 30.16 -23.52
N HIS A 321 6.96 28.98 -23.07
CA HIS A 321 8.13 28.24 -23.58
C HIS A 321 7.85 26.78 -24.00
N GLU A 322 6.60 26.40 -24.31
CA GLU A 322 6.25 25.08 -24.90
C GLU A 322 6.53 23.81 -24.07
N GLN A 323 6.86 23.93 -22.78
CA GLN A 323 7.12 22.77 -21.91
C GLN A 323 5.84 22.22 -21.27
N TRP A 324 5.70 20.89 -21.19
CA TRP A 324 4.52 20.24 -20.62
C TRP A 324 4.73 19.95 -19.12
N GLY A 325 4.11 20.74 -18.25
CA GLY A 325 4.32 20.67 -16.80
C GLY A 325 3.34 19.76 -16.05
N PHE A 326 3.82 19.08 -15.01
CA PHE A 326 3.00 18.45 -13.98
C PHE A 326 3.67 18.56 -12.60
N SER A 327 2.90 18.35 -11.53
CA SER A 327 3.40 18.28 -10.16
C SER A 327 3.12 16.91 -9.55
N LEU A 328 3.80 16.58 -8.45
CA LEU A 328 3.71 15.28 -7.79
C LEU A 328 3.50 15.47 -6.29
N ALA A 329 2.46 14.87 -5.74
CA ALA A 329 2.31 14.77 -4.29
C ALA A 329 3.31 13.72 -3.78
N ARG A 330 4.24 14.12 -2.93
CA ARG A 330 5.39 13.28 -2.50
C ARG A 330 4.97 12.14 -1.60
N SER A 331 3.99 12.40 -0.73
CA SER A 331 3.53 11.44 0.27
C SER A 331 2.01 11.43 0.40
N ALA A 332 1.48 10.47 1.17
CA ALA A 332 0.06 10.44 1.51
C ALA A 332 -0.40 11.73 2.23
N ARG A 333 0.50 12.40 2.98
CA ARG A 333 0.22 13.67 3.68
C ARG A 333 -0.01 14.83 2.72
N ASP A 334 0.56 14.77 1.53
CA ASP A 334 0.43 15.82 0.51
C ASP A 334 -0.84 15.65 -0.34
N VAL A 335 -1.49 14.48 -0.29
CA VAL A 335 -2.67 14.18 -1.10
C VAL A 335 -3.82 15.17 -0.85
N PRO A 336 -4.22 15.50 0.39
CA PRO A 336 -5.29 16.47 0.62
C PRO A 336 -4.99 17.84 -0.02
N ARG A 337 -3.76 18.32 0.07
CA ARG A 337 -3.36 19.60 -0.54
C ARG A 337 -3.27 19.50 -2.06
N GLY A 338 -2.78 18.38 -2.57
CA GLY A 338 -2.75 18.08 -4.00
C GLY A 338 -4.13 17.96 -4.64
N GLU A 339 -5.13 17.47 -3.91
CA GLU A 339 -6.54 17.46 -4.33
C GLU A 339 -7.03 18.88 -4.61
N LEU A 340 -6.72 19.83 -3.72
CA LEU A 340 -7.14 21.23 -3.85
C LEU A 340 -6.46 21.90 -5.05
N ILE A 341 -5.14 21.74 -5.18
CA ILE A 341 -4.37 22.28 -6.31
C ILE A 341 -4.88 21.72 -7.65
N ALA A 342 -5.15 20.42 -7.71
CA ALA A 342 -5.66 19.78 -8.92
C ALA A 342 -7.10 20.18 -9.24
N ARG A 343 -7.98 20.36 -8.24
CA ARG A 343 -9.36 20.88 -8.42
C ARG A 343 -9.36 22.30 -8.95
N ALA A 344 -8.46 23.14 -8.46
CA ALA A 344 -8.30 24.52 -8.93
C ALA A 344 -7.79 24.61 -10.38
N GLY A 345 -7.30 23.50 -10.96
CA GLY A 345 -6.84 23.44 -12.34
C GLY A 345 -5.48 24.11 -12.57
N ILE A 346 -4.70 24.34 -11.52
CA ILE A 346 -3.39 25.00 -11.58
C ILE A 346 -2.38 24.12 -12.34
N ALA A 347 -2.28 22.84 -11.94
CA ALA A 347 -1.46 21.86 -12.62
C ALA A 347 -2.04 20.44 -12.46
N PRO A 348 -1.77 19.50 -13.39
CA PRO A 348 -1.98 18.08 -13.14
C PRO A 348 -1.11 17.64 -11.96
N VAL A 349 -1.72 17.04 -10.95
CA VAL A 349 -1.00 16.51 -9.78
C VAL A 349 -1.06 14.99 -9.80
N LEU A 350 0.09 14.34 -9.75
CA LEU A 350 0.21 12.88 -9.67
C LEU A 350 0.05 12.43 -8.22
N HIS A 351 -0.69 11.33 -8.04
CA HIS A 351 -0.81 10.65 -6.75
C HIS A 351 0.45 9.80 -6.47
N PRO A 352 0.95 9.73 -5.21
CA PRO A 352 2.20 9.05 -4.86
C PRO A 352 2.29 7.58 -5.30
N VAL A 353 1.16 6.85 -5.30
CA VAL A 353 1.06 5.47 -5.84
C VAL A 353 1.63 5.30 -7.25
N THR A 354 1.68 6.38 -8.05
CA THR A 354 2.33 6.34 -9.36
C THR A 354 3.83 6.05 -9.20
N LEU A 355 4.53 6.70 -8.27
CA LEU A 355 5.96 6.41 -8.02
C LEU A 355 6.18 4.95 -7.64
N THR A 356 5.40 4.44 -6.68
CA THR A 356 5.48 3.03 -6.25
C THR A 356 5.32 2.06 -7.42
N ARG A 357 4.39 2.35 -8.34
CA ARG A 357 4.15 1.54 -9.54
C ARG A 357 5.33 1.52 -10.52
N PHE A 358 6.13 2.59 -10.56
CA PHE A 358 7.35 2.63 -11.37
C PHE A 358 8.59 2.18 -10.58
N GLY A 359 8.44 1.83 -9.30
CA GLY A 359 9.55 1.47 -8.41
C GLY A 359 10.45 2.66 -8.08
N CYS A 360 9.91 3.88 -8.12
CA CYS A 360 10.62 5.11 -7.80
C CYS A 360 10.34 5.53 -6.36
N TYR A 361 11.35 6.07 -5.69
CA TYR A 361 11.23 6.69 -4.38
C TYR A 361 11.29 8.22 -4.48
N GLU A 362 12.03 8.73 -5.48
CA GLU A 362 12.22 10.16 -5.70
C GLU A 362 11.63 10.64 -7.03
N GLU A 363 11.31 11.94 -7.12
CA GLU A 363 10.73 12.58 -8.30
C GLU A 363 11.66 12.47 -9.53
N ASP A 364 12.97 12.58 -9.33
CA ASP A 364 13.98 12.49 -10.39
C ASP A 364 14.10 11.10 -11.01
N GLU A 365 13.94 10.04 -10.22
CA GLU A 365 13.91 8.67 -10.71
C GLU A 365 12.71 8.45 -11.64
N PHE A 366 11.57 9.08 -11.31
CA PHE A 366 10.40 9.03 -12.14
C PHE A 366 10.57 9.85 -13.43
N MET A 367 11.23 11.01 -13.38
CA MET A 367 11.58 11.76 -14.59
C MET A 367 12.53 11.00 -15.50
N ALA A 368 13.50 10.26 -14.94
CA ALA A 368 14.35 9.34 -15.69
C ALA A 368 13.54 8.20 -16.32
N CYS A 369 12.57 7.64 -15.60
CA CYS A 369 11.62 6.65 -16.12
C CYS A 369 10.81 7.17 -17.31
N LEU A 370 10.23 8.37 -17.21
CA LEU A 370 9.50 9.02 -18.31
C LEU A 370 10.39 9.24 -19.53
N SER A 371 11.62 9.70 -19.32
CA SER A 371 12.61 9.89 -20.39
C SER A 371 12.95 8.57 -21.11
N ARG A 372 13.15 7.49 -20.34
CA ARG A 372 13.40 6.15 -20.87
C ARG A 372 12.21 5.63 -21.68
N ILE A 373 10.99 5.80 -21.17
CA ILE A 373 9.76 5.38 -21.89
C ILE A 373 9.61 6.14 -23.20
N ARG A 374 9.87 7.46 -23.20
CA ARG A 374 9.86 8.25 -24.44
C ARG A 374 10.84 7.71 -25.46
N SER A 375 12.09 7.44 -25.07
CA SER A 375 13.11 6.87 -25.95
C SER A 375 12.69 5.50 -26.52
N ASN A 376 12.18 4.60 -25.67
CA ASN A 376 11.67 3.30 -26.11
C ASN A 376 10.51 3.45 -27.12
N LEU A 377 9.57 4.35 -26.84
CA LEU A 377 8.41 4.59 -27.70
C LEU A 377 8.82 5.18 -29.06
N LEU A 378 9.80 6.09 -29.08
CA LEU A 378 10.34 6.66 -30.32
C LEU A 378 11.02 5.56 -31.16
N ALA A 379 11.92 4.77 -30.57
CA ALA A 379 12.59 3.67 -31.25
C ALA A 379 11.60 2.62 -31.79
N TYR A 380 10.58 2.27 -30.99
CA TYR A 380 9.51 1.36 -31.43
C TYR A 380 8.72 1.91 -32.62
N ARG A 381 8.39 3.21 -32.61
CA ARG A 381 7.63 3.85 -33.70
C ARG A 381 8.46 4.00 -34.98
N GLU A 382 9.77 4.16 -34.89
CA GLU A 382 10.66 4.21 -36.05
C GLU A 382 10.61 2.90 -36.86
N GLY A 383 10.48 1.75 -36.18
CA GLY A 383 10.32 0.44 -36.80
C GLY A 383 8.96 0.20 -37.48
N LEU A 384 7.96 1.05 -37.23
CA LEU A 384 6.60 0.91 -37.80
C LEU A 384 6.41 1.73 -39.08
N THR A 385 5.65 1.18 -40.02
CA THR A 385 5.19 1.91 -41.21
C THR A 385 4.16 2.98 -40.83
N ARG A 386 3.94 3.97 -41.70
CA ARG A 386 2.97 5.06 -41.43
C ARG A 386 1.54 4.56 -41.21
N SER A 387 1.14 3.45 -41.84
CA SER A 387 -0.17 2.82 -41.69
C SER A 387 -0.34 2.08 -40.36
N GLU A 388 0.75 1.64 -39.75
CA GLU A 388 0.73 0.92 -38.47
C GLU A 388 0.75 1.87 -37.28
N ARG A 389 1.15 3.13 -37.49
CA ARG A 389 1.20 4.15 -36.43
C ARG A 389 -0.20 4.73 -36.15
N TRP A 390 -0.71 4.52 -34.93
CA TRP A 390 -1.93 5.16 -34.42
C TRP A 390 -1.72 5.84 -33.05
N GLY A 391 -2.73 6.55 -32.54
CA GLY A 391 -2.63 7.34 -31.31
C GLY A 391 -1.70 8.55 -31.41
N SER A 392 -1.63 9.36 -30.36
CA SER A 392 -0.65 10.46 -30.34
C SER A 392 0.76 9.92 -30.05
N GLY A 393 1.77 10.55 -30.66
CA GLY A 393 3.16 10.30 -30.28
C GLY A 393 3.56 11.16 -29.07
N TRP A 394 4.73 10.88 -28.51
CA TRP A 394 5.31 11.69 -27.45
C TRP A 394 6.50 12.48 -28.00
N HIS A 395 6.24 13.75 -28.36
CA HIS A 395 7.21 14.58 -29.07
C HIS A 395 7.82 15.70 -28.21
N ALA A 396 7.13 16.15 -27.17
CA ALA A 396 7.61 17.22 -26.28
C ALA A 396 8.19 16.65 -24.98
N ASP A 397 9.10 17.41 -24.38
CA ASP A 397 9.59 17.16 -23.03
C ASP A 397 8.55 17.52 -21.99
N VAL A 398 8.57 16.77 -20.89
CA VAL A 398 7.78 17.04 -19.70
C VAL A 398 8.69 17.59 -18.62
N VAL A 399 8.18 18.52 -17.83
CA VAL A 399 8.90 19.16 -16.73
C VAL A 399 8.14 19.00 -15.42
N LEU A 400 8.88 18.89 -14.33
CA LEU A 400 8.33 18.83 -12.99
C LEU A 400 8.12 20.25 -12.46
N ILE A 401 7.00 20.46 -11.78
CA ILE A 401 6.68 21.68 -11.04
C ILE A 401 6.77 21.33 -9.55
N ASP A 402 7.68 21.98 -8.82
CA ASP A 402 7.87 21.74 -7.39
C ASP A 402 6.55 21.88 -6.62
N PHE A 403 6.14 20.79 -5.97
CA PHE A 403 4.86 20.72 -5.28
C PHE A 403 4.80 21.69 -4.09
N ALA A 404 5.90 21.85 -3.36
CA ALA A 404 5.96 22.76 -2.21
C ALA A 404 5.71 24.20 -2.64
N THR A 405 6.33 24.66 -3.73
CA THR A 405 6.07 25.99 -4.30
C THR A 405 4.59 26.21 -4.65
N LEU A 406 3.91 25.21 -5.25
CA LEU A 406 2.48 25.32 -5.52
C LEU A 406 1.65 25.35 -4.22
N SER A 407 2.00 24.51 -3.26
CA SER A 407 1.31 24.36 -1.99
C SER A 407 1.40 25.60 -1.09
N GLU A 408 2.60 26.19 -0.98
CA GLU A 408 2.90 27.38 -0.18
C GLU A 408 2.16 28.63 -0.72
N ASN A 409 1.99 28.71 -2.04
CA ASN A 409 1.30 29.82 -2.70
C ASN A 409 -0.21 29.58 -2.85
N PHE A 410 -0.72 28.39 -2.53
CA PHE A 410 -2.14 28.10 -2.63
C PHE A 410 -2.90 28.78 -1.49
N ILE A 411 -3.83 29.66 -1.85
CA ILE A 411 -4.67 30.36 -0.89
C ILE A 411 -6.07 29.77 -0.94
N ASP A 412 -6.50 29.18 0.17
CA ASP A 412 -7.87 28.70 0.34
C ASP A 412 -8.80 29.91 0.39
N ARG A 413 -9.59 30.08 -0.67
CA ARG A 413 -10.47 31.23 -0.81
C ARG A 413 -11.90 30.73 -0.84
N THR A 414 -12.68 31.15 0.15
CA THR A 414 -14.12 30.88 0.24
C THR A 414 -14.83 32.20 0.49
N LEU A 415 -15.72 32.59 -0.43
CA LEU A 415 -16.50 33.82 -0.31
C LEU A 415 -17.87 33.67 -0.96
N LEU A 416 -18.84 34.43 -0.46
CA LEU A 416 -20.17 34.57 -1.02
C LEU A 416 -20.15 35.59 -2.16
N VAL A 417 -20.81 35.26 -3.27
CA VAL A 417 -20.82 36.06 -4.49
C VAL A 417 -22.24 36.45 -4.88
N SER A 418 -22.39 37.59 -5.56
CA SER A 418 -23.69 37.99 -6.10
C SER A 418 -24.14 37.09 -7.24
N GLU A 419 -25.42 36.77 -7.27
CA GLU A 419 -26.12 36.07 -8.35
C GLU A 419 -26.01 36.80 -9.70
N LYS A 420 -25.66 38.08 -9.70
CA LYS A 420 -25.36 38.85 -10.92
C LYS A 420 -24.15 38.30 -11.69
N ARG A 421 -23.30 37.46 -11.07
CA ARG A 421 -22.20 36.76 -11.75
C ARG A 421 -22.66 35.58 -12.61
N LEU A 422 -23.91 35.14 -12.47
CA LEU A 422 -24.53 34.14 -13.35
C LEU A 422 -25.10 34.81 -14.61
N ASP A 423 -25.03 34.12 -15.75
CA ASP A 423 -25.70 34.59 -16.96
C ASP A 423 -27.24 34.54 -16.80
N LYS A 424 -27.96 35.31 -17.61
CA LYS A 424 -29.42 35.52 -17.47
C LYS A 424 -30.22 34.21 -17.39
N GLU A 425 -29.81 33.18 -18.12
CA GLU A 425 -30.52 31.90 -18.12
C GLU A 425 -30.21 31.06 -16.88
N THR A 426 -28.92 30.90 -16.55
CA THR A 426 -28.49 30.19 -15.34
C THR A 426 -29.07 30.84 -14.09
N ARG A 427 -29.07 32.18 -14.03
CA ARG A 427 -29.70 32.92 -12.93
C ARG A 427 -31.18 32.60 -12.79
N ARG A 428 -31.94 32.50 -13.89
CA ARG A 428 -33.36 32.09 -13.84
C ARG A 428 -33.54 30.69 -13.27
N ALA A 429 -32.74 29.73 -13.73
CA ALA A 429 -32.81 28.36 -13.25
C ALA A 429 -32.44 28.26 -11.77
N TRP A 430 -31.42 29.02 -11.36
CA TRP A 430 -30.93 29.16 -10.00
C TRP A 430 -31.97 29.76 -9.06
N THR A 431 -32.58 30.89 -9.42
CA THR A 431 -33.70 31.53 -8.71
C THR A 431 -34.75 30.46 -8.38
N ALA A 432 -35.34 29.83 -9.40
CA ALA A 432 -36.35 28.79 -9.20
C ALA A 432 -35.89 27.63 -8.29
N LEU A 433 -34.61 27.24 -8.37
CA LEU A 433 -34.05 26.15 -7.57
C LEU A 433 -33.83 26.56 -6.11
N ARG A 434 -33.34 27.77 -5.88
CA ARG A 434 -33.05 28.35 -4.57
C ARG A 434 -34.27 28.32 -3.66
N TRP A 435 -35.46 28.64 -4.20
CA TRP A 435 -36.72 28.47 -3.48
C TRP A 435 -36.94 27.02 -3.04
N CYS A 436 -36.72 26.06 -3.94
CA CYS A 436 -36.91 24.64 -3.66
C CYS A 436 -35.91 24.12 -2.62
N LEU A 437 -34.64 24.51 -2.74
CA LEU A 437 -33.58 24.13 -1.80
C LEU A 437 -33.85 24.69 -0.39
N LYS A 438 -34.33 25.93 -0.27
CA LYS A 438 -34.68 26.56 1.02
C LYS A 438 -35.74 25.75 1.78
N HIS A 439 -36.81 25.37 1.11
CA HIS A 439 -37.89 24.61 1.73
C HIS A 439 -37.51 23.15 1.97
N TYR A 440 -36.72 22.57 1.08
CA TYR A 440 -36.19 21.22 1.26
C TYR A 440 -35.22 21.13 2.45
N ALA A 441 -34.30 22.08 2.59
CA ALA A 441 -33.38 22.16 3.73
C ALA A 441 -34.13 22.27 5.07
N ALA A 442 -35.23 23.04 5.10
CA ALA A 442 -36.09 23.15 6.28
C ALA A 442 -36.75 21.80 6.63
N LEU A 443 -37.20 21.01 5.65
CA LEU A 443 -37.69 19.65 5.89
C LEU A 443 -36.58 18.75 6.45
N CYS A 444 -35.42 18.72 5.81
CA CYS A 444 -34.30 17.88 6.22
C CYS A 444 -33.82 18.18 7.64
N SER A 445 -33.92 19.43 8.09
CA SER A 445 -33.58 19.87 9.46
C SER A 445 -34.72 19.69 10.47
N GLY A 446 -35.75 18.92 10.14
CA GLY A 446 -36.79 18.47 11.08
C GLY A 446 -38.08 19.27 11.07
N ALA A 447 -38.39 20.01 9.99
CA ALA A 447 -39.70 20.65 9.87
C ALA A 447 -40.82 19.64 9.56
N GLU A 448 -42.00 19.87 10.13
CA GLU A 448 -43.20 19.11 9.79
C GLU A 448 -43.87 19.65 8.52
N LYS A 449 -44.37 18.74 7.69
CA LYS A 449 -45.20 19.09 6.53
C LYS A 449 -46.58 19.53 7.01
N THR A 450 -46.93 20.77 6.74
CA THR A 450 -48.31 21.23 6.89
C THR A 450 -49.13 20.90 5.63
N TRP A 451 -50.46 20.86 5.78
CA TRP A 451 -51.44 20.65 4.70
C TRP A 451 -51.35 21.63 3.52
N GLN A 452 -50.49 22.65 3.57
CA GLN A 452 -50.39 23.74 2.58
C GLN A 452 -49.01 23.89 1.94
N ALA A 453 -48.19 22.84 1.91
CA ALA A 453 -46.81 22.85 1.39
C ALA A 453 -45.84 23.79 2.14
N TYR A 454 -46.21 24.22 3.37
CA TYR A 454 -45.29 24.90 4.28
C TYR A 454 -44.66 23.91 5.25
N THR A 455 -43.42 24.19 5.58
CA THR A 455 -42.69 23.60 6.70
C THR A 455 -42.94 24.43 7.95
N HIS A 456 -43.41 23.77 9.03
CA HIS A 456 -43.45 24.35 10.37
C HIS A 456 -42.40 23.67 11.25
N GLY A 457 -41.51 24.46 11.86
CA GLY A 457 -40.28 23.95 12.48
C GLY A 457 -39.11 23.86 11.50
N GLY A 458 -38.03 23.21 11.91
CA GLY A 458 -36.77 23.09 11.17
C GLY A 458 -35.99 24.39 11.01
N THR A 459 -34.73 24.27 10.56
CA THR A 459 -33.82 25.39 10.35
C THR A 459 -34.08 26.02 8.97
N ARG A 460 -34.36 27.33 8.95
CA ARG A 460 -34.59 28.08 7.72
C ARG A 460 -33.31 28.69 7.18
N PHE A 461 -32.48 27.85 6.56
CA PHE A 461 -31.27 28.28 5.89
C PHE A 461 -31.55 29.27 4.77
N GLN A 462 -30.74 30.31 4.68
CA GLN A 462 -30.62 31.11 3.47
C GLN A 462 -29.79 30.36 2.44
N ILE A 463 -30.32 30.23 1.23
CA ILE A 463 -29.59 29.57 0.15
C ILE A 463 -28.84 30.63 -0.65
N LEU A 464 -27.52 30.59 -0.59
CA LEU A 464 -26.63 31.60 -1.13
C LEU A 464 -25.73 31.02 -2.23
N LEU A 465 -25.18 31.92 -3.04
CA LEU A 465 -24.18 31.59 -4.05
C LEU A 465 -22.80 31.97 -3.50
N GLY A 466 -21.82 31.08 -3.67
CA GLY A 466 -20.45 31.32 -3.25
C GLY A 466 -19.44 30.90 -4.31
N GLU A 467 -18.20 31.27 -4.10
CA GLU A 467 -17.02 30.84 -4.85
C GLU A 467 -16.03 30.30 -3.83
N SER A 468 -15.66 29.03 -3.98
CA SER A 468 -14.66 28.38 -3.13
C SER A 468 -13.68 27.60 -3.99
N THR A 469 -12.40 27.60 -3.61
CA THR A 469 -11.38 26.75 -4.24
C THR A 469 -11.42 25.31 -3.74
N THR A 470 -12.01 25.07 -2.57
CA THR A 470 -11.93 23.78 -1.87
C THR A 470 -13.27 23.09 -1.70
N SER A 471 -14.35 23.87 -1.56
CA SER A 471 -15.66 23.38 -1.13
C SER A 471 -16.71 23.46 -2.23
N GLU A 472 -17.53 22.42 -2.35
CA GLU A 472 -18.65 22.37 -3.31
C GLU A 472 -19.90 23.09 -2.79
N ALA A 473 -20.12 22.98 -1.49
CA ALA A 473 -21.07 23.73 -0.69
C ALA A 473 -20.50 23.89 0.72
N TRP A 474 -21.03 24.83 1.49
CA TRP A 474 -20.68 25.02 2.90
C TRP A 474 -21.81 25.74 3.66
N THR A 475 -21.83 25.61 4.97
CA THR A 475 -22.82 26.18 5.88
C THR A 475 -22.18 26.58 7.20
N ASP A 476 -22.76 27.56 7.89
CA ASP A 476 -22.48 27.83 9.31
C ASP A 476 -23.29 26.94 10.27
N GLY A 477 -24.05 25.98 9.73
CA GLY A 477 -24.90 25.05 10.48
C GLY A 477 -26.20 25.66 11.01
N GLU A 478 -26.35 26.98 10.95
CA GLU A 478 -27.45 27.69 11.61
C GLU A 478 -28.24 28.62 10.68
N THR A 479 -27.57 29.36 9.79
CA THR A 479 -28.17 30.51 9.10
C THR A 479 -28.14 30.44 7.58
N TYR A 480 -27.13 29.84 6.96
CA TYR A 480 -27.03 29.78 5.50
C TYR A 480 -26.42 28.47 4.97
N ILE A 481 -26.77 28.14 3.73
CA ILE A 481 -26.07 27.14 2.92
C ILE A 481 -25.63 27.84 1.64
N ALA A 482 -24.34 27.83 1.35
CA ALA A 482 -23.75 28.41 0.15
C ALA A 482 -23.35 27.31 -0.82
N PHE A 483 -23.62 27.51 -2.11
CA PHE A 483 -23.23 26.59 -3.17
C PHE A 483 -22.18 27.23 -4.08
N ASN A 484 -21.17 26.45 -4.46
CA ASN A 484 -20.14 26.91 -5.34
C ASN A 484 -20.68 27.23 -6.75
N ILE A 485 -20.38 28.43 -7.24
CA ILE A 485 -20.88 29.00 -8.50
C ILE A 485 -20.58 28.12 -9.71
N ASP A 486 -19.47 27.39 -9.71
CA ASP A 486 -19.10 26.49 -10.82
C ASP A 486 -20.04 25.29 -10.93
N ILE A 487 -20.61 24.84 -9.80
CA ILE A 487 -21.64 23.82 -9.81
C ILE A 487 -22.92 24.41 -10.41
N VAL A 488 -23.33 25.58 -9.94
CA VAL A 488 -24.57 26.25 -10.36
C VAL A 488 -24.55 26.59 -11.85
N ARG A 489 -23.41 26.97 -12.42
CA ARG A 489 -23.22 27.22 -13.86
C ARG A 489 -23.61 26.03 -14.75
N ARG A 490 -23.50 24.81 -14.23
CA ARG A 490 -23.88 23.58 -14.96
C ARG A 490 -25.38 23.37 -15.07
N LEU A 491 -26.22 24.16 -14.37
CA LEU A 491 -27.67 24.14 -14.56
C LEU A 491 -28.08 24.48 -16.00
N LYS A 492 -27.22 25.16 -16.76
CA LYS A 492 -27.45 25.48 -18.17
C LYS A 492 -27.17 24.30 -19.11
N THR A 493 -26.17 23.47 -18.81
CA THR A 493 -25.77 22.34 -19.66
C THR A 493 -26.53 21.08 -19.30
N ASP A 494 -26.56 20.76 -18.00
CA ASP A 494 -27.13 19.52 -17.45
C ASP A 494 -28.08 19.85 -16.29
N PRO A 495 -29.28 20.41 -16.58
CA PRO A 495 -30.14 21.00 -15.56
C PRO A 495 -30.53 20.01 -14.47
N LEU A 496 -31.04 18.83 -14.85
CA LEU A 496 -31.58 17.85 -13.91
C LEU A 496 -30.49 17.18 -13.08
N LEU A 497 -29.38 16.78 -13.71
CA LEU A 497 -28.22 16.21 -13.03
C LEU A 497 -27.65 17.19 -12.00
N THR A 498 -27.49 18.45 -12.40
CA THR A 498 -26.97 19.50 -11.54
C THR A 498 -27.93 19.83 -10.40
N ALA A 499 -29.23 19.96 -10.67
CA ALA A 499 -30.22 20.17 -9.61
C ALA A 499 -30.22 19.02 -8.61
N SER A 500 -30.20 17.76 -9.08
CA SER A 500 -30.12 16.58 -8.21
C SER A 500 -28.88 16.61 -7.32
N ARG A 501 -27.72 16.99 -7.88
CA ARG A 501 -26.48 17.16 -7.11
C ARG A 501 -26.61 18.25 -6.04
N LEU A 502 -27.24 19.38 -6.36
CA LEU A 502 -27.46 20.48 -5.41
C LEU A 502 -28.40 20.07 -4.27
N PHE A 503 -29.42 19.23 -4.54
CA PHE A 503 -30.23 18.64 -3.47
C PHE A 503 -29.42 17.71 -2.57
N SER A 504 -28.55 16.84 -3.12
CA SER A 504 -27.68 15.98 -2.31
C SER A 504 -26.65 16.77 -1.51
N LEU A 505 -26.11 17.86 -2.07
CA LEU A 505 -25.27 18.80 -1.31
C LEU A 505 -26.07 19.48 -0.20
N THR A 506 -27.35 19.80 -0.41
CA THR A 506 -28.21 20.32 0.67
C THR A 506 -28.36 19.30 1.81
N GLU A 507 -28.56 18.03 1.49
CA GLU A 507 -28.62 16.95 2.50
C GLU A 507 -27.31 16.82 3.27
N HIS A 508 -26.17 16.97 2.58
CA HIS A 508 -24.84 16.96 3.16
C HIS A 508 -24.65 18.13 4.14
N GLU A 509 -24.93 19.35 3.70
CA GLU A 509 -24.77 20.55 4.54
C GLU A 509 -25.72 20.52 5.75
N VAL A 510 -26.95 20.02 5.61
CA VAL A 510 -27.88 19.87 6.74
C VAL A 510 -27.44 18.77 7.72
N ALA A 511 -26.63 17.80 7.30
CA ALA A 511 -26.12 16.75 8.17
C ALA A 511 -25.00 17.23 9.12
N HIS A 512 -24.39 18.39 8.82
CA HIS A 512 -23.43 19.04 9.71
C HIS A 512 -24.10 19.61 10.95
N GLN A 513 -23.42 19.52 12.10
CA GLN A 513 -23.83 20.11 13.37
C GLN A 513 -22.84 21.21 13.74
N GLY A 514 -22.91 22.34 13.04
CA GLY A 514 -21.97 23.45 13.17
C GLY A 514 -21.45 23.94 11.81
N ASP A 515 -20.40 24.74 11.83
CA ASP A 515 -19.75 25.23 10.61
C ASP A 515 -19.10 24.08 9.85
N SER A 516 -19.54 23.86 8.61
CA SER A 516 -19.04 22.77 7.76
C SER A 516 -17.59 22.97 7.32
N LEU A 517 -17.06 24.19 7.38
CA LEU A 517 -15.67 24.48 7.04
C LEU A 517 -14.70 24.05 8.15
N ASP A 518 -15.18 23.98 9.40
CA ASP A 518 -14.40 23.62 10.58
C ASP A 518 -14.68 22.19 11.08
N CYS A 519 -15.60 21.45 10.43
CA CYS A 519 -16.05 20.12 10.87
C CYS A 519 -15.71 19.00 9.87
N GLY A 520 -15.18 17.88 10.36
CA GLY A 520 -14.92 16.66 9.57
C GLY A 520 -16.15 15.73 9.43
N HIS A 521 -15.97 14.60 8.73
CA HIS A 521 -17.01 13.58 8.53
C HIS A 521 -16.76 12.35 9.42
N ASP A 522 -17.31 12.37 10.63
CA ASP A 522 -17.29 11.23 11.54
C ASP A 522 -18.42 10.21 11.24
N GLU A 523 -18.42 9.07 11.94
CA GLU A 523 -19.46 8.05 11.78
C GLU A 523 -20.87 8.61 12.04
N ALA A 524 -21.00 9.51 13.02
CA ALA A 524 -22.27 10.15 13.35
C ALA A 524 -22.77 11.05 12.21
N PHE A 525 -21.87 11.78 11.54
CA PHE A 525 -22.18 12.54 10.33
C PHE A 525 -22.68 11.62 9.21
N TYR A 526 -21.95 10.54 8.91
CA TYR A 526 -22.35 9.62 7.85
C TYR A 526 -23.71 8.97 8.12
N GLN A 527 -23.99 8.63 9.37
CA GLN A 527 -25.30 8.11 9.77
C GLN A 527 -26.41 9.16 9.56
N ARG A 528 -26.21 10.40 10.00
CA ARG A 528 -27.18 11.50 9.77
C ARG A 528 -27.41 11.75 8.29
N PHE A 529 -26.34 11.84 7.50
CA PHE A 529 -26.43 12.05 6.06
C PHE A 529 -27.17 10.90 5.36
N HIS A 530 -26.88 9.66 5.73
CA HIS A 530 -27.58 8.48 5.24
C HIS A 530 -29.08 8.53 5.58
N ASP A 531 -29.42 8.87 6.82
CA ASP A 531 -30.80 8.91 7.30
C ASP A 531 -31.60 10.02 6.63
N ILE A 532 -31.02 11.22 6.49
CA ILE A 532 -31.63 12.34 5.74
C ILE A 532 -31.88 11.92 4.28
N SER A 533 -30.85 11.38 3.61
CA SER A 533 -30.91 10.98 2.20
C SER A 533 -31.97 9.91 1.94
N THR A 534 -32.22 9.03 2.91
CA THR A 534 -33.19 7.94 2.82
C THR A 534 -34.60 8.42 3.17
N LEU A 535 -34.76 9.13 4.30
CA LEU A 535 -36.04 9.58 4.82
C LEU A 535 -36.73 10.59 3.88
N TYR A 536 -35.95 11.53 3.34
CA TYR A 536 -36.47 12.63 2.52
C TYR A 536 -36.35 12.38 1.00
N ALA A 537 -36.00 11.16 0.58
CA ALA A 537 -35.84 10.81 -0.84
C ALA A 537 -37.08 11.13 -1.71
N SER A 538 -38.29 10.91 -1.16
CA SER A 538 -39.55 11.23 -1.85
C SER A 538 -39.78 12.74 -1.97
N ASP A 539 -39.39 13.51 -0.96
CA ASP A 539 -39.48 14.97 -0.96
C ASP A 539 -38.47 15.59 -1.91
N ARG A 540 -37.25 15.05 -1.97
CA ARG A 540 -36.26 15.44 -2.98
C ARG A 540 -36.83 15.35 -4.39
N GLN A 541 -37.49 14.23 -4.73
CA GLN A 541 -38.13 14.05 -6.02
C GLN A 541 -39.26 15.05 -6.27
N ARG A 542 -40.07 15.33 -5.24
CA ARG A 542 -41.13 16.35 -5.32
C ARG A 542 -40.56 17.74 -5.60
N TYR A 543 -39.56 18.20 -4.84
CA TYR A 543 -38.98 19.52 -5.02
C TYR A 543 -38.19 19.66 -6.32
N LEU A 544 -37.55 18.59 -6.81
CA LEU A 544 -36.97 18.54 -8.15
C LEU A 544 -38.03 18.79 -9.23
N HIS A 545 -39.22 18.21 -9.08
CA HIS A 545 -40.33 18.45 -10.02
C HIS A 545 -40.90 19.87 -9.90
N VAL A 546 -41.10 20.38 -8.69
CA VAL A 546 -41.53 21.78 -8.47
C VAL A 546 -40.54 22.74 -9.13
N TRP A 547 -39.23 22.48 -8.98
CA TRP A 547 -38.19 23.27 -9.65
C TRP A 547 -38.33 23.23 -11.18
N LEU A 548 -38.46 22.03 -11.79
CA LEU A 548 -38.66 21.89 -13.24
C LEU A 548 -39.88 22.69 -13.71
N MET A 549 -40.98 22.63 -12.96
CA MET A 549 -42.21 23.37 -13.26
C MET A 549 -41.99 24.89 -13.15
N LYS A 550 -41.38 25.39 -12.07
CA LYS A 550 -41.04 26.82 -11.91
C LYS A 550 -40.13 27.33 -13.03
N TYR A 551 -39.06 26.59 -13.33
CA TYR A 551 -38.09 26.97 -14.34
C TYR A 551 -38.70 27.00 -15.75
N THR A 552 -39.43 25.96 -16.14
CA THR A 552 -40.07 25.90 -17.47
C THR A 552 -41.20 26.90 -17.64
N THR A 553 -42.05 27.10 -16.63
CA THR A 553 -43.12 28.13 -16.64
C THR A 553 -42.53 29.54 -16.77
N SER A 554 -41.41 29.79 -16.08
CA SER A 554 -40.66 31.04 -16.22
C SER A 554 -40.12 31.23 -17.65
N LEU A 555 -39.70 30.17 -18.35
CA LEU A 555 -39.26 30.26 -19.75
C LEU A 555 -40.42 30.57 -20.70
N GLU A 556 -41.62 30.01 -20.45
CA GLU A 556 -42.84 30.27 -21.24
C GLU A 556 -43.25 31.74 -21.16
N ALA A 557 -43.20 32.33 -19.96
CA ALA A 557 -43.53 33.73 -19.74
C ALA A 557 -42.64 34.72 -20.52
N GLU A 558 -41.43 34.30 -20.93
CA GLU A 558 -40.52 35.07 -21.80
C GLU A 558 -40.64 34.72 -23.30
N GLY A 559 -41.63 33.91 -23.69
CA GLY A 559 -41.85 33.52 -25.09
C GLY A 559 -40.80 32.55 -25.66
N LYS A 560 -40.01 31.87 -24.80
CA LYS A 560 -39.03 30.86 -25.24
C LYS A 560 -39.72 29.52 -25.51
N ARG A 561 -39.46 28.90 -26.67
CA ARG A 561 -40.09 27.63 -27.08
C ARG A 561 -39.51 26.40 -26.39
N ALA A 562 -40.37 25.39 -26.23
CA ALA A 562 -40.13 24.09 -25.59
C ALA A 562 -39.21 23.14 -26.39
N GLY A 563 -37.92 23.45 -26.46
CA GLY A 563 -36.94 22.65 -27.22
C GLY A 563 -35.70 22.17 -26.45
N ARG A 564 -35.58 22.47 -25.15
CA ARG A 564 -34.38 22.17 -24.34
C ARG A 564 -34.58 20.96 -23.42
N SER A 565 -33.48 20.36 -22.97
CA SER A 565 -33.45 19.17 -22.11
C SER A 565 -34.45 19.22 -20.94
N ALA A 566 -34.55 20.36 -20.24
CA ALA A 566 -35.49 20.56 -19.13
C ALA A 566 -36.98 20.35 -19.49
N TRP A 567 -37.39 20.67 -20.73
CA TRP A 567 -38.75 20.42 -21.21
C TRP A 567 -39.05 18.95 -21.41
N ARG A 568 -38.07 18.22 -21.96
CA ARG A 568 -38.16 16.76 -22.14
C ARG A 568 -38.33 16.07 -20.79
N GLU A 569 -37.53 16.46 -19.80
CA GLU A 569 -37.58 15.88 -18.45
C GLU A 569 -38.91 16.17 -17.74
N ARG A 570 -39.41 17.41 -17.83
CA ARG A 570 -40.75 17.77 -17.33
C ARG A 570 -41.83 16.90 -17.96
N TYR A 571 -41.84 16.80 -19.29
CA TYR A 571 -42.81 16.01 -20.04
C TYR A 571 -42.78 14.52 -19.67
N LEU A 572 -41.59 13.92 -19.50
CA LEU A 572 -41.45 12.52 -19.07
C LEU A 572 -42.06 12.30 -17.67
N THR A 573 -41.84 13.23 -16.75
CA THR A 573 -42.37 13.18 -15.38
C THR A 573 -43.90 13.30 -15.37
N GLU A 574 -44.44 14.31 -16.07
CA GLU A 574 -45.90 14.52 -16.19
C GLU A 574 -46.58 13.32 -16.87
N ARG A 575 -45.97 12.75 -17.92
CA ARG A 575 -46.50 11.58 -18.62
C ARG A 575 -46.55 10.35 -17.72
N ALA A 576 -45.54 10.15 -16.87
CA ALA A 576 -45.52 9.06 -15.90
C ALA A 576 -46.61 9.23 -14.83
N SER A 577 -46.82 10.44 -14.29
CA SER A 577 -47.94 10.73 -13.38
C SER A 577 -49.30 10.50 -14.04
N THR A 578 -49.51 11.08 -15.22
CA THR A 578 -50.76 10.93 -16.00
C THR A 578 -51.06 9.46 -16.30
N GLY A 579 -50.02 8.65 -16.59
CA GLY A 579 -50.16 7.22 -16.87
C GLY A 579 -50.58 6.39 -15.65
N ARG A 580 -50.17 6.80 -14.44
CA ARG A 580 -50.57 6.17 -13.16
C ARG A 580 -52.00 6.55 -12.79
N GLU A 581 -52.34 7.82 -12.92
CA GLU A 581 -53.69 8.35 -12.66
C GLU A 581 -54.75 7.69 -13.55
N LYS A 582 -54.44 7.52 -14.84
CA LYS A 582 -55.31 6.78 -15.78
C LYS A 582 -55.53 5.32 -15.39
N LYS A 583 -54.68 4.74 -14.53
CA LYS A 583 -54.79 3.38 -13.99
C LYS A 583 -55.36 3.36 -12.56
N GLY A 584 -55.89 4.49 -12.06
CA GLY A 584 -56.45 4.60 -10.70
C GLY A 584 -55.39 4.60 -9.60
N LEU A 585 -54.11 4.76 -9.94
CA LEU A 585 -53.02 4.91 -8.97
C LEU A 585 -52.75 6.41 -8.74
N PRO A 586 -52.29 6.80 -7.53
CA PRO A 586 -51.83 8.16 -7.33
C PRO A 586 -50.69 8.51 -8.30
N GLY A 587 -50.69 9.76 -8.76
CA GLY A 587 -49.63 10.34 -9.55
C GLY A 587 -48.27 10.12 -8.88
N MET A 588 -47.19 10.16 -9.67
CA MET A 588 -45.85 9.90 -9.14
C MET A 588 -45.42 10.99 -8.15
N ILE A 589 -45.99 12.19 -8.27
CA ILE A 589 -45.75 13.35 -7.44
C ILE A 589 -47.11 13.96 -7.11
N SER A 590 -47.34 14.35 -5.85
CA SER A 590 -48.61 14.95 -5.40
C SER A 590 -48.76 16.39 -5.92
N ASP A 591 -49.95 16.71 -6.44
CA ASP A 591 -50.33 18.06 -6.88
C ASP A 591 -50.71 19.00 -5.73
N GLU A 592 -50.82 18.49 -4.49
CA GLU A 592 -51.20 19.27 -3.32
C GLU A 592 -50.23 20.44 -3.08
N GLY A 593 -50.75 21.66 -3.00
CA GLY A 593 -49.95 22.87 -2.76
C GLY A 593 -49.06 23.32 -3.92
N MET A 594 -49.03 22.60 -5.05
CA MET A 594 -48.18 22.93 -6.20
C MET A 594 -48.49 24.30 -6.81
N ALA A 595 -49.77 24.64 -7.01
CA ALA A 595 -50.15 25.94 -7.57
C ALA A 595 -49.64 27.12 -6.74
N LYS A 596 -49.70 26.99 -5.40
CA LYS A 596 -49.19 28.00 -4.47
C LYS A 596 -47.67 28.08 -4.52
N ALA A 597 -46.99 26.94 -4.46
CA ALA A 597 -45.54 26.85 -4.60
C ALA A 597 -45.06 27.53 -5.89
N LEU A 598 -45.72 27.30 -7.03
CA LEU A 598 -45.39 27.93 -8.31
C LEU A 598 -45.54 29.45 -8.29
N SER A 599 -46.60 29.97 -7.65
CA SER A 599 -46.94 31.39 -7.61
C SER A 599 -46.14 32.23 -6.60
N GLU A 600 -45.48 31.61 -5.62
CA GLU A 600 -44.82 32.33 -4.53
C GLU A 600 -43.56 33.08 -5.03
N PRO A 601 -43.43 34.38 -4.72
CA PRO A 601 -42.28 35.17 -5.12
C PRO A 601 -41.04 34.77 -4.31
N GLU A 602 -39.88 34.89 -4.93
CA GLU A 602 -38.61 34.67 -4.24
C GLU A 602 -38.10 35.92 -3.55
N GLU A 603 -37.46 35.73 -2.39
CA GLU A 603 -36.79 36.81 -1.68
C GLU A 603 -35.64 37.37 -2.54
N PRO A 604 -35.51 38.70 -2.64
CA PRO A 604 -34.40 39.32 -3.35
C PRO A 604 -33.08 39.06 -2.62
N GLU A 605 -31.97 39.09 -3.38
CA GLU A 605 -30.61 39.03 -2.82
C GLU A 605 -30.35 40.20 -1.87
N ASP A 606 -29.86 39.91 -0.66
CA ASP A 606 -29.46 40.91 0.33
C ASP A 606 -27.96 41.17 0.25
N SER A 607 -27.58 42.24 -0.45
CA SER A 607 -26.18 42.63 -0.63
C SER A 607 -25.48 43.06 0.66
N ALA A 608 -26.20 43.63 1.63
CA ALA A 608 -25.61 44.07 2.89
C ALA A 608 -25.25 42.87 3.77
N ARG A 609 -26.12 41.85 3.78
CA ARG A 609 -25.86 40.59 4.48
C ARG A 609 -24.76 39.77 3.82
N LEU A 610 -24.68 39.73 2.49
CA LEU A 610 -23.55 39.12 1.78
C LEU A 610 -22.21 39.75 2.18
N ALA A 611 -22.15 41.08 2.27
CA ALA A 611 -20.94 41.79 2.72
C ALA A 611 -20.59 41.45 4.17
N LEU A 612 -21.58 41.38 5.07
CA LEU A 612 -21.39 41.00 6.47
C LEU A 612 -20.86 39.57 6.61
N LEU A 613 -21.45 38.61 5.90
CA LEU A 613 -21.02 37.20 5.94
C LEU A 613 -19.63 37.03 5.34
N ASN A 614 -19.30 37.74 4.25
CA ASN A 614 -17.94 37.75 3.71
C ASN A 614 -16.92 38.31 4.70
N ALA A 615 -17.24 39.39 5.42
CA ALA A 615 -16.37 39.94 6.46
C ALA A 615 -16.13 38.94 7.61
N LYS A 616 -17.10 38.07 7.91
CA LYS A 616 -16.91 36.97 8.87
C LYS A 616 -16.00 35.87 8.29
N LEU A 617 -16.20 35.48 7.04
CA LEU A 617 -15.41 34.44 6.36
C LEU A 617 -13.93 34.86 6.16
N THR A 618 -13.66 36.14 5.94
CA THR A 618 -12.29 36.64 5.67
C THR A 618 -11.58 37.20 6.90
N GLY A 619 -12.22 37.22 8.07
CA GLY A 619 -11.76 37.95 9.25
C GLY A 619 -12.03 39.46 9.16
N ALA A 620 -12.41 40.08 10.27
CA ALA A 620 -12.98 41.44 10.31
C ALA A 620 -12.05 42.59 9.88
N ASP A 621 -10.75 42.34 9.64
CA ASP A 621 -9.74 43.37 9.34
C ASP A 621 -8.72 43.02 8.23
N THR A 622 -8.93 41.93 7.48
CA THR A 622 -8.02 41.50 6.42
C THR A 622 -8.68 41.61 5.05
N ALA A 623 -8.17 42.51 4.20
CA ALA A 623 -8.51 42.50 2.78
C ALA A 623 -8.21 41.10 2.22
N ALA A 624 -9.14 40.54 1.42
CA ALA A 624 -8.93 39.23 0.80
C ALA A 624 -7.57 39.23 0.08
N PRO A 625 -6.67 38.28 0.38
CA PRO A 625 -5.36 38.25 -0.24
C PRO A 625 -5.50 38.23 -1.76
N ALA A 626 -4.62 38.98 -2.45
CA ALA A 626 -4.60 39.03 -3.90
C ALA A 626 -4.35 37.63 -4.46
N GLU A 627 -5.01 37.31 -5.57
CA GLU A 627 -4.82 36.01 -6.23
C GLU A 627 -3.35 35.87 -6.67
N PRO A 628 -2.69 34.74 -6.38
CA PRO A 628 -1.34 34.49 -6.83
C PRO A 628 -1.26 34.56 -8.35
N ASP A 629 -0.17 35.15 -8.87
CA ASP A 629 0.16 35.06 -10.29
C ASP A 629 0.65 33.62 -10.59
N TRP A 630 -0.28 32.75 -10.94
CA TRP A 630 0.01 31.33 -11.17
C TRP A 630 0.99 31.10 -12.33
N GLU A 631 1.05 31.98 -13.33
CA GLU A 631 2.06 31.86 -14.39
C GLU A 631 3.47 32.04 -13.83
N ARG A 632 3.63 33.03 -12.95
CA ARG A 632 4.89 33.27 -12.24
C ARG A 632 5.21 32.14 -11.25
N VAL A 633 4.25 31.71 -10.43
CA VAL A 633 4.45 30.66 -9.42
C VAL A 633 4.81 29.32 -10.06
N VAL A 634 4.13 28.94 -11.15
CA VAL A 634 4.47 27.72 -11.91
C VAL A 634 5.89 27.81 -12.47
N LYS A 635 6.28 28.96 -13.02
CA LYS A 635 7.65 29.17 -13.51
C LYS A 635 8.68 29.02 -12.39
N GLU A 636 8.44 29.64 -11.24
CA GLU A 636 9.30 29.51 -10.07
C GLU A 636 9.40 28.06 -9.59
N GLY A 637 8.29 27.32 -9.60
CA GLY A 637 8.25 25.89 -9.27
C GLY A 637 9.08 25.02 -10.23
N ILE A 638 9.06 25.34 -11.53
CA ILE A 638 9.91 24.66 -12.53
C ILE A 638 11.38 24.97 -12.30
N ASP A 639 11.72 26.25 -12.12
CA ASP A 639 13.11 26.67 -11.89
C ASP A 639 13.67 26.05 -10.60
N ARG A 640 12.86 25.98 -9.53
CA ARG A 640 13.21 25.33 -8.26
C ARG A 640 13.43 23.82 -8.42
N ALA A 641 12.53 23.13 -9.11
CA ALA A 641 12.67 21.69 -9.38
C ALA A 641 13.94 21.40 -10.20
N LEU A 642 14.22 22.19 -11.25
CA LEU A 642 15.42 22.04 -12.07
C LEU A 642 16.71 22.25 -11.26
N LYS A 643 16.70 23.25 -10.37
CA LYS A 643 17.83 23.53 -9.47
C LYS A 643 18.05 22.35 -8.51
N GLN A 644 17.00 21.86 -7.86
CA GLN A 644 17.08 20.71 -6.95
C GLN A 644 17.60 19.46 -7.66
N GLN A 645 17.10 19.16 -8.85
CA GLN A 645 17.57 18.04 -9.66
C GLN A 645 19.06 18.16 -10.00
N THR A 646 19.51 19.36 -10.36
CA THR A 646 20.93 19.61 -10.68
C THR A 646 21.81 19.42 -9.44
N GLU A 647 21.41 19.96 -8.29
CA GLU A 647 22.12 19.83 -7.02
C GLU A 647 22.19 18.36 -6.56
N GLN A 648 21.08 17.61 -6.64
CA GLN A 648 21.05 16.19 -6.29
C GLN A 648 21.92 15.35 -7.22
N THR A 649 21.90 15.63 -8.53
CA THR A 649 22.75 14.96 -9.51
C THR A 649 24.22 15.21 -9.22
N GLN A 650 24.60 16.46 -8.91
CA GLN A 650 25.97 16.81 -8.53
C GLN A 650 26.39 16.12 -7.23
N GLN A 651 25.55 16.10 -6.19
CA GLN A 651 25.84 15.38 -4.95
C GLN A 651 25.98 13.88 -5.15
N ARG A 652 25.20 13.29 -6.07
CA ARG A 652 25.34 11.87 -6.44
C ARG A 652 26.66 11.61 -7.14
N GLN A 653 27.04 12.45 -8.12
CA GLN A 653 28.32 12.33 -8.82
C GLN A 653 29.51 12.53 -7.89
N ILE A 654 29.42 13.47 -6.95
CA ILE A 654 30.45 13.66 -5.92
C ILE A 654 30.56 12.39 -5.08
N ARG A 655 29.45 11.86 -4.53
CA ARG A 655 29.47 10.61 -3.75
C ARG A 655 29.98 9.41 -4.54
N GLU A 656 29.58 9.27 -5.80
CA GLU A 656 30.08 8.20 -6.69
C GLU A 656 31.57 8.37 -6.95
N SER A 657 32.07 9.60 -7.19
CA SER A 657 33.49 9.87 -7.38
C SER A 657 34.32 9.70 -6.11
N GLU A 658 33.78 10.08 -4.95
CA GLU A 658 34.38 9.87 -3.63
C GLU A 658 34.45 8.37 -3.33
N TRP A 659 33.39 7.62 -3.65
CA TRP A 659 33.36 6.17 -3.57
C TRP A 659 34.37 5.53 -4.52
N GLU A 660 34.43 5.93 -5.78
CA GLU A 660 35.41 5.42 -6.75
C GLU A 660 36.86 5.76 -6.36
N ALA A 661 37.11 6.95 -5.83
CA ALA A 661 38.41 7.35 -5.32
C ALA A 661 38.81 6.53 -4.10
N TYR A 662 37.88 6.36 -3.14
CA TYR A 662 38.04 5.47 -2.00
C TYR A 662 38.36 4.04 -2.47
N MET A 663 37.58 3.48 -3.39
CA MET A 663 37.81 2.14 -3.96
C MET A 663 39.15 1.99 -4.69
N CYS A 664 39.68 3.07 -5.30
CA CYS A 664 41.00 3.08 -5.94
C CYS A 664 42.17 3.18 -4.94
N GLU A 665 41.93 3.75 -3.76
CA GLU A 665 42.92 3.87 -2.68
C GLU A 665 43.04 2.60 -1.83
N LEU A 666 42.02 1.74 -1.86
CA LEU A 666 42.01 0.42 -1.24
C LEU A 666 42.93 -0.56 -1.98
N ASP A 667 43.59 -1.45 -1.24
CA ASP A 667 44.34 -2.54 -1.84
C ASP A 667 43.41 -3.57 -2.54
N PRO A 668 43.92 -4.50 -3.37
CA PRO A 668 43.08 -5.45 -4.10
C PRO A 668 42.22 -6.38 -3.23
N GLN A 669 42.59 -6.64 -1.96
CA GLN A 669 41.79 -7.40 -1.00
C GLN A 669 40.74 -6.53 -0.32
N GLU A 670 41.09 -5.30 0.05
CA GLU A 670 40.20 -4.30 0.64
C GLU A 670 39.10 -3.85 -0.34
N ALA A 671 39.45 -3.68 -1.63
CA ALA A 671 38.49 -3.37 -2.68
C ALA A 671 37.52 -4.55 -2.95
N GLU A 672 37.98 -5.80 -2.85
CA GLU A 672 37.14 -7.00 -2.97
C GLU A 672 36.17 -7.12 -1.78
N MET A 673 36.60 -6.75 -0.57
CA MET A 673 35.77 -6.68 0.64
C MET A 673 34.74 -5.54 0.60
N ALA A 674 35.11 -4.36 0.09
CA ALA A 674 34.22 -3.22 -0.07
C ALA A 674 33.14 -3.46 -1.15
N GLU A 675 33.46 -4.19 -2.23
CA GLU A 675 32.48 -4.63 -3.25
C GLU A 675 31.56 -5.77 -2.76
N ALA A 676 32.07 -6.70 -1.94
CA ALA A 676 31.31 -7.84 -1.43
C ALA A 676 30.31 -7.47 -0.31
N GLY A 677 30.44 -6.28 0.28
CA GLY A 677 29.85 -5.95 1.57
C GLY A 677 30.62 -6.67 2.69
N PRO A 678 30.83 -6.03 3.85
CA PRO A 678 31.78 -6.54 4.82
C PRO A 678 31.37 -7.95 5.28
N PRO A 679 32.28 -8.95 5.23
CA PRO A 679 32.19 -10.04 6.18
C PRO A 679 32.41 -9.45 7.59
N PRO A 680 31.77 -9.98 8.63
CA PRO A 680 32.07 -9.55 10.00
C PRO A 680 33.51 -9.99 10.33
N ASP A 681 34.45 -9.04 10.35
CA ASP A 681 35.82 -9.28 10.78
C ASP A 681 35.93 -9.11 12.30
N ASP A 682 36.17 -10.22 13.00
CA ASP A 682 36.39 -10.24 14.46
C ASP A 682 37.77 -9.63 14.85
N ASP A 683 38.73 -9.55 13.91
CA ASP A 683 40.11 -9.12 14.20
C ASP A 683 40.27 -7.57 14.34
N GLU A 684 39.57 -6.75 13.55
CA GLU A 684 39.55 -5.28 13.73
C GLU A 684 38.75 -4.87 14.99
N MET A 685 37.74 -5.68 15.34
CA MET A 685 36.91 -5.45 16.51
C MET A 685 37.71 -5.65 17.80
N ASP A 686 38.61 -6.64 17.82
CA ASP A 686 39.51 -6.90 18.95
C ASP A 686 40.56 -5.80 19.14
N GLU A 687 41.12 -5.26 18.05
CA GLU A 687 42.09 -4.16 18.12
C GLU A 687 41.43 -2.84 18.60
N MET A 688 40.22 -2.55 18.11
CA MET A 688 39.39 -1.44 18.60
C MET A 688 39.01 -1.61 20.08
N VAL A 689 38.64 -2.82 20.51
CA VAL A 689 38.29 -3.09 21.92
C VAL A 689 39.49 -2.87 22.84
N GLU A 690 40.70 -3.27 22.43
CA GLU A 690 41.91 -3.04 23.23
C GLU A 690 42.32 -1.56 23.29
N GLU A 691 42.19 -0.81 22.19
CA GLU A 691 42.42 0.64 22.19
C GLU A 691 41.43 1.38 23.10
N GLN A 692 40.14 1.03 23.03
CA GLN A 692 39.11 1.64 23.88
C GLN A 692 39.24 1.20 25.34
N ARG A 693 39.67 -0.03 25.62
CA ARG A 693 40.00 -0.48 26.98
C ARG A 693 41.09 0.38 27.60
N ALA A 694 42.15 0.70 26.84
CA ALA A 694 43.20 1.60 27.29
C ALA A 694 42.67 3.02 27.57
N ARG A 695 41.78 3.54 26.72
CA ARG A 695 41.10 4.83 26.94
C ARG A 695 40.26 4.82 28.21
N TYR A 696 39.42 3.81 28.41
CA TYR A 696 38.53 3.69 29.57
C TYR A 696 39.27 3.51 30.90
N LEU A 697 40.43 2.87 30.91
CA LEU A 697 41.29 2.82 32.10
C LEU A 697 41.75 4.20 32.57
N THR A 698 41.82 5.17 31.67
CA THR A 698 42.20 6.56 32.00
C THR A 698 41.00 7.46 32.27
N LEU A 699 39.91 7.26 31.53
CA LEU A 699 38.72 8.09 31.57
C LEU A 699 37.79 7.76 32.75
N LEU A 700 37.57 6.47 33.04
CA LEU A 700 36.52 6.03 33.96
C LEU A 700 37.03 5.94 35.40
N PRO A 701 36.40 6.64 36.37
CA PRO A 701 36.84 6.63 37.76
C PRO A 701 36.82 5.22 38.38
N GLY A 702 37.98 4.75 38.84
CA GLY A 702 38.11 3.46 39.52
C GLY A 702 38.03 2.22 38.61
N ALA A 703 38.13 2.38 37.29
CA ALA A 703 38.22 1.27 36.35
C ALA A 703 39.55 0.49 36.51
N THR A 704 39.46 -0.83 36.45
CA THR A 704 40.61 -1.74 36.40
C THR A 704 40.46 -2.67 35.21
N ALA A 705 41.57 -3.25 34.73
CA ALA A 705 41.55 -4.16 33.59
C ALA A 705 40.62 -5.38 33.82
N GLU A 706 40.48 -5.79 35.09
CA GLU A 706 39.60 -6.88 35.51
C GLU A 706 38.10 -6.52 35.45
N LEU A 707 37.75 -5.23 35.62
CA LEU A 707 36.37 -4.76 35.61
C LEU A 707 35.88 -4.39 34.20
N LEU A 708 36.78 -4.02 33.30
CA LEU A 708 36.49 -3.69 31.91
C LEU A 708 36.48 -4.93 31.02
N THR A 709 35.68 -5.97 31.29
CA THR A 709 35.60 -7.15 30.38
C THR A 709 35.21 -6.74 28.96
N ASP A 710 35.52 -7.56 27.95
CA ASP A 710 35.23 -7.27 26.53
C ASP A 710 33.76 -6.85 26.33
N TYR A 711 32.84 -7.55 26.99
CA TYR A 711 31.42 -7.20 27.00
C TYR A 711 31.12 -5.78 27.52
N VAL A 712 31.81 -5.33 28.55
CA VAL A 712 31.61 -3.99 29.16
C VAL A 712 32.19 -2.92 28.26
N VAL A 713 33.37 -3.16 27.69
CA VAL A 713 33.99 -2.25 26.71
C VAL A 713 33.08 -2.12 25.49
N TRP A 714 32.60 -3.25 24.95
CA TRP A 714 31.72 -3.30 23.81
C TRP A 714 30.38 -2.60 24.08
N TYR A 715 29.80 -2.82 25.26
CA TYR A 715 28.58 -2.14 25.70
C TYR A 715 28.78 -0.63 25.75
N LEU A 716 29.89 -0.13 26.28
CA LEU A 716 30.16 1.31 26.32
C LEU A 716 30.31 1.88 24.90
N ILE A 717 31.10 1.24 24.04
CA ILE A 717 31.32 1.67 22.64
C ILE A 717 29.99 1.78 21.88
N HIS A 718 29.09 0.81 22.04
CA HIS A 718 27.91 0.70 21.19
C HIS A 718 26.63 1.28 21.81
N SER A 719 26.58 1.38 23.14
CA SER A 719 25.38 1.86 23.84
C SER A 719 25.47 3.34 24.21
N THR A 720 26.66 3.93 24.20
CA THR A 720 26.86 5.32 24.57
C THR A 720 27.37 6.13 23.38
N THR A 721 27.06 7.43 23.36
CA THR A 721 27.40 8.32 22.24
C THR A 721 28.36 9.44 22.61
N THR A 722 28.47 9.75 23.90
CA THR A 722 29.29 10.85 24.42
C THR A 722 30.10 10.42 25.64
N GLU A 723 31.17 11.14 25.96
CA GLU A 723 32.00 10.88 27.14
C GLU A 723 31.19 10.95 28.46
N GLU A 724 30.20 11.85 28.52
CA GLU A 724 29.27 11.96 29.66
C GLU A 724 28.39 10.71 29.81
N ASP A 725 27.93 10.15 28.70
CA ASP A 725 27.16 8.90 28.67
C ASP A 725 28.01 7.72 29.17
N GLU A 726 29.28 7.66 28.76
CA GLU A 726 30.23 6.63 29.19
C GLU A 726 30.48 6.68 30.70
N LEU A 727 30.66 7.88 31.25
CA LEU A 727 30.86 8.12 32.68
C LEU A 727 29.61 7.76 33.51
N ASP A 728 28.41 8.11 33.02
CA ASP A 728 27.15 7.76 33.68
C ASP A 728 26.86 6.25 33.57
N ALA A 729 27.07 5.65 32.40
CA ALA A 729 26.94 4.22 32.18
C ALA A 729 27.85 3.42 33.13
N TRP A 730 29.09 3.89 33.31
CA TRP A 730 30.07 3.36 34.24
C TRP A 730 29.66 3.51 35.71
N ALA A 731 29.29 4.72 36.13
CA ALA A 731 28.88 5.00 37.50
C ALA A 731 27.67 4.16 37.94
N ARG A 732 26.73 3.93 37.02
CA ARG A 732 25.48 3.18 37.27
C ARG A 732 25.54 1.70 36.89
N ARG A 733 26.66 1.23 36.31
CA ARG A 733 26.87 -0.13 35.82
C ARG A 733 25.73 -0.62 34.93
N THR A 734 25.35 0.21 33.97
CA THR A 734 24.12 0.01 33.19
C THR A 734 24.12 -1.26 32.35
N TRP A 735 25.29 -1.81 31.98
CA TRP A 735 25.43 -3.11 31.32
C TRP A 735 24.95 -4.31 32.16
N GLN A 736 24.72 -4.12 33.47
CA GLN A 736 24.11 -5.15 34.33
C GLN A 736 22.57 -5.16 34.22
N GLN A 737 21.98 -4.19 33.53
CA GLN A 737 20.54 -4.03 33.33
C GLN A 737 20.16 -4.53 31.93
N LYS A 738 18.95 -5.10 31.77
CA LYS A 738 18.48 -5.57 30.45
C LYS A 738 18.00 -4.38 29.59
N GLY A 739 18.66 -4.15 28.46
CA GLY A 739 18.27 -3.15 27.45
C GLY A 739 19.42 -2.22 27.07
N PRO A 740 19.26 -1.38 26.03
CA PRO A 740 20.27 -0.39 25.65
C PRO A 740 20.46 0.67 26.75
N TYR A 741 21.65 1.27 26.81
CA TYR A 741 21.95 2.37 27.73
C TYR A 741 20.94 3.51 27.59
N ARG A 742 20.59 4.13 28.72
CA ARG A 742 19.72 5.30 28.80
C ARG A 742 20.33 6.33 29.74
N PRO A 743 20.60 7.56 29.28
CA PRO A 743 21.14 8.63 30.11
C PRO A 743 20.31 8.87 31.36
N ALA A 744 20.96 9.10 32.50
CA ALA A 744 20.27 9.38 33.78
C ALA A 744 19.38 10.63 33.74
N ALA A 745 19.59 11.52 32.77
CA ALA A 745 18.85 12.78 32.63
C ALA A 745 17.50 12.67 31.87
N GLU A 746 17.14 11.50 31.32
CA GLU A 746 15.84 11.30 30.63
C GLU A 746 14.88 10.39 31.39
N ALA A 747 14.97 10.34 32.72
CA ALA A 747 13.89 9.79 33.52
C ALA A 747 12.70 10.78 33.61
N GLU A 748 11.62 10.43 32.91
CA GLU A 748 10.22 10.68 33.33
C GLU A 748 9.60 12.07 33.18
N GLN A 749 10.14 12.99 32.39
CA GLN A 749 9.31 14.11 31.92
C GLN A 749 8.59 13.73 30.63
N LEU A 750 7.29 13.43 30.77
CA LEU A 750 6.36 13.44 29.65
C LEU A 750 6.42 14.83 29.00
N PRO A 751 6.62 14.94 27.67
CA PRO A 751 6.49 16.20 26.96
C PRO A 751 5.20 16.92 27.39
N GLU A 752 5.25 18.24 27.63
CA GLU A 752 4.07 19.01 28.10
C GLU A 752 2.85 18.79 27.21
N ARG A 753 3.07 18.60 25.89
CA ARG A 753 2.04 18.29 24.91
C ARG A 753 1.34 16.94 25.12
N TRP A 754 1.98 15.97 25.75
CA TRP A 754 1.40 14.64 26.04
C TRP A 754 0.55 14.67 27.29
N LYS A 755 0.92 15.45 28.31
CA LYS A 755 0.27 15.43 29.64
C LYS A 755 -1.27 15.51 29.62
N PRO A 756 -1.93 16.29 28.73
CA PRO A 756 -3.40 16.32 28.65
C PRO A 756 -4.03 15.00 28.18
N LEU A 757 -3.29 14.19 27.44
CA LEU A 757 -3.75 12.99 26.74
C LEU A 757 -3.33 11.68 27.41
N VAL A 758 -2.49 11.75 28.45
CA VAL A 758 -1.94 10.60 29.18
C VAL A 758 -2.87 10.19 30.32
N ARG A 759 -3.14 8.89 30.45
CA ARG A 759 -4.00 8.34 31.52
C ARG A 759 -3.17 8.02 32.76
N GLU A 760 -3.84 7.96 33.92
CA GLU A 760 -3.18 7.66 35.19
C GLU A 760 -2.45 6.31 35.14
N GLY A 761 -1.15 6.31 35.49
CA GLY A 761 -0.28 5.13 35.47
C GLY A 761 0.48 4.87 34.16
N GLU A 762 0.28 5.68 33.12
CA GLU A 762 1.01 5.55 31.85
C GLU A 762 2.36 6.29 31.90
N THR A 763 3.43 5.56 31.60
CA THR A 763 4.79 6.10 31.51
C THR A 763 5.15 6.37 30.04
N ARG A 764 6.14 7.26 29.78
CA ARG A 764 6.67 7.54 28.44
C ARG A 764 6.97 6.26 27.65
N TRP A 765 7.65 5.31 28.29
CA TRP A 765 7.95 4.01 27.70
C TRP A 765 6.69 3.19 27.35
N SER A 766 5.67 3.19 28.22
CA SER A 766 4.42 2.49 27.93
C SER A 766 3.70 3.11 26.72
N LEU A 767 3.79 4.43 26.55
CA LEU A 767 3.20 5.16 25.44
C LEU A 767 3.95 4.92 24.14
N GLU A 768 5.28 5.00 24.14
CA GLU A 768 6.15 4.67 22.99
C GLU A 768 5.94 3.23 22.52
N ARG A 769 5.91 2.28 23.45
CA ARG A 769 5.66 0.88 23.14
C ARG A 769 4.26 0.65 22.59
N ASN A 770 3.23 1.25 23.20
CA ASN A 770 1.86 1.06 22.76
C ASN A 770 1.59 1.76 21.41
N ALA A 771 2.23 2.91 21.15
CA ALA A 771 2.22 3.60 19.87
C ALA A 771 2.81 2.71 18.76
N ALA A 772 4.01 2.18 18.98
CA ALA A 772 4.66 1.27 18.04
C ALA A 772 3.83 0.00 17.81
N ALA A 773 3.25 -0.59 18.86
CA ALA A 773 2.39 -1.77 18.76
C ALA A 773 1.08 -1.49 18.00
N ALA A 774 0.58 -0.26 18.06
CA ALA A 774 -0.58 0.20 17.29
C ALA A 774 -0.20 0.69 15.87
N GLY A 775 1.08 0.58 15.47
CA GLY A 775 1.56 0.93 14.13
C GLY A 775 1.88 2.42 13.92
N PHE A 776 1.93 3.21 15.00
CA PHE A 776 2.28 4.63 14.94
C PHE A 776 3.79 4.82 15.04
N PHE A 777 4.33 5.69 14.18
CA PHE A 777 5.74 6.11 14.21
C PHE A 777 6.02 7.15 15.30
N ASP A 778 4.99 7.92 15.72
CA ASP A 778 5.07 8.92 16.78
C ASP A 778 4.01 8.66 17.85
N VAL A 779 4.37 8.90 19.12
CA VAL A 779 3.48 8.79 20.27
C VAL A 779 2.41 9.88 20.27
N ASP A 780 2.70 11.06 19.72
CA ASP A 780 1.71 12.13 19.56
C ASP A 780 0.53 11.67 18.69
N ASP A 781 0.81 11.05 17.53
CA ASP A 781 -0.21 10.51 16.64
C ASP A 781 -1.01 9.39 17.30
N TYR A 782 -0.34 8.53 18.08
CA TYR A 782 -1.00 7.47 18.84
C TYR A 782 -1.92 8.01 19.94
N LEU A 783 -1.47 9.04 20.68
CA LEU A 783 -2.26 9.67 21.74
C LEU A 783 -3.49 10.39 21.14
N GLN A 784 -3.33 11.03 19.99
CA GLN A 784 -4.40 11.69 19.25
C GLN A 784 -5.39 10.68 18.67
N TRP A 785 -4.91 9.64 17.98
CA TRP A 785 -5.73 8.53 17.47
C TRP A 785 -6.54 7.83 18.57
N ARG A 786 -5.92 7.67 19.75
CA ARG A 786 -6.58 7.09 20.93
C ARG A 786 -7.65 8.00 21.51
N GLN A 787 -7.49 9.32 21.39
CA GLN A 787 -8.51 10.30 21.76
C GLN A 787 -9.68 10.29 20.77
N ASP A 788 -9.39 10.10 19.48
CA ASP A 788 -10.34 10.13 18.37
C ASP A 788 -11.07 8.79 18.14
N GLY A 789 -10.94 7.83 19.06
CA GLY A 789 -11.74 6.59 19.07
C GLY A 789 -11.27 5.48 18.12
N GLY A 790 -10.06 5.58 17.56
CA GLY A 790 -9.43 4.46 16.87
C GLY A 790 -9.65 4.36 15.35
N THR A 791 -10.19 5.38 14.69
CA THR A 791 -10.33 5.42 13.23
C THR A 791 -9.04 5.88 12.53
N VAL A 792 -8.51 5.05 11.63
CA VAL A 792 -7.39 5.38 10.74
C VAL A 792 -7.93 6.25 9.59
N ALA A 793 -7.38 7.46 9.42
CA ALA A 793 -7.69 8.37 8.30
C ALA A 793 -7.02 7.91 7.00
#